data_AF-A0A2U3E4Q1-F1
#
_entry.id   AF-A0A2U3E4Q1-F1
#
_cell.length_a   1.000
_cell.length_b   1.000
_cell.length_c   1.000
_cell.angle_alpha   90.00
_cell.angle_beta   90.00
_cell.angle_gamma   90.00
#
_symmetry.space_group_name_H-M   'P 1'
#
loop_
_entity.id
_entity.type
_entity.pdbx_description
1 polymer ?
#
loop_
_entity_poly.entity_id
_entity_poly.type
_entity_poly.pdbx_seq_one_letter_code
_entity_poly.pdbx_strand_id
1 'polypeptide(L)'
;MPTMNEPVESDKLRRQEEGMHSVSARDTHVGQVTGVGGEKVSAIRDGNAILRFLVGLESRIDKLSAFEAMGIERVPDEQRRPPQRLNMLLFWFSVLLSPTLIPIGMLGPILGLSVNVSIVLTITATIVGSAVPAFTATLSPPTGLRQIAVARYSLGLWGAKLCSVLNVVVNIGYATIASIVGGQLLRAVSGGGLPLAVGIVVVVAVSFAVSFFGYAAIHHFERFAWLPASVLLCVLYGQASAHFSPTPGYDVGIGLDFSGACLTYFAVIFGVCCSWCPISGDYYIHYPASTSPWLVFGLTYAGIVLPTVFVGILGNYFGGIISSSEQLGAIYAEGGVGSLILAVMSPPTAWAKFACVLFVLSFREYPPGHIPLQLVVINVFVLTRYSTVGDVVCNIYSSALSMQLLGSHFVAVPRYAWCTVLSLATFGLAYGGRNVLETIINNLLSMLGYWTLAFAAILFVEHFWFRPRIGGYDLTAWQDPQRLPWGLAGTASLLIGIGFSFLGMDQTWYVGPVAKPIGVHGGDVGDELTVISVLLSYPLLRCASRLIESDLTDVPSAALLLFVAYHHRIATHAPHHLAIAPLSASSIPVSALLRSSSTFGAPRPQVNMAEQDRRPTAVRGVIIHATGPEHLTILEDALLAVDANGTIISLEAGVSRQDVAPKLAALGLDLDNCRLVELCPGQFLIPGFVDTHNHAPQWMHRGLGQGMHILEWLSSTAFPNEARYEDLEHAGAAYSALVDGMLRQGVTTASYYGSLHGEATQVLADICLDKGQRALVGKCNMNRGSPDYYRDASVEDSVRVTRDCIHHIRRIDPSGSMIRPVLTPRFAISCEPKLLAELGTMAAEHPDMAIQTHFNESEQEVRGTRALFPDFSSEADLYHHYRLLGPRTILAHCTIMTPYEIRRLRDLGCGVAHCPTANMTVGGGFMAAPIREFMRQGITVGLGTDSGGGYSSSMLNAMRHALIASFARDFMDAKDGSGALSLEEVFYMATGGGARVVGFGDSVGDFVPGKQLDALLVDMRESRGGVNAPLQAGDSLRIMFEKFIMTGDDRNIVQVVVRGKVVLDRT
;
A
#
# COMPACT_ATOMS: atom_id res chain seq x y z
N MET A 1 -44.71 97.02 32.33
CA MET A 1 -43.44 97.22 31.59
C MET A 1 -42.31 97.05 32.62
N PRO A 2 -41.10 96.49 32.37
CA PRO A 2 -40.30 96.59 31.11
C PRO A 2 -39.25 95.41 30.87
N THR A 3 -38.80 95.06 29.64
CA THR A 3 -37.50 95.34 28.91
C THR A 3 -36.16 94.66 29.36
N MET A 4 -35.41 94.08 28.39
CA MET A 4 -33.95 93.77 28.30
C MET A 4 -33.18 92.98 29.42
N ASN A 5 -32.25 92.07 28.99
CA ASN A 5 -31.17 91.27 29.66
C ASN A 5 -31.42 89.83 30.27
N GLU A 6 -30.59 88.84 29.83
CA GLU A 6 -29.94 87.66 30.55
C GLU A 6 -30.64 86.26 30.89
N PRO A 7 -29.90 85.12 31.19
CA PRO A 7 -30.08 83.75 30.60
C PRO A 7 -30.24 82.49 31.55
N VAL A 8 -30.30 81.25 30.97
CA VAL A 8 -29.77 79.88 31.38
C VAL A 8 -30.71 78.72 30.95
N GLU A 9 -30.42 77.97 29.87
CA GLU A 9 -30.84 76.54 29.68
C GLU A 9 -30.21 75.78 28.48
N SER A 10 -28.95 76.02 28.11
CA SER A 10 -28.29 75.33 26.97
C SER A 10 -27.04 74.51 27.33
N ASP A 11 -26.79 74.23 28.62
CA ASP A 11 -25.51 73.68 29.09
C ASP A 11 -25.53 72.20 29.55
N LYS A 12 -26.67 71.49 29.39
CA LYS A 12 -26.77 70.06 29.73
C LYS A 12 -26.62 69.10 28.55
N LEU A 13 -26.78 69.58 27.31
CA LEU A 13 -26.58 68.76 26.10
C LEU A 13 -25.16 68.88 25.52
N ARG A 14 -24.38 69.88 25.95
CA ARG A 14 -23.01 70.10 25.45
C ARG A 14 -21.92 69.32 26.21
N ARG A 15 -22.20 68.85 27.42
CA ARG A 15 -21.26 68.05 28.24
C ARG A 15 -21.25 66.55 27.93
N GLN A 16 -22.09 66.06 27.01
CA GLN A 16 -22.04 64.67 26.54
C GLN A 16 -21.23 64.49 25.25
N GLU A 17 -20.89 65.57 24.53
CA GLU A 17 -20.10 65.49 23.29
C GLU A 17 -18.59 65.76 23.49
N GLU A 18 -18.19 66.44 24.57
CA GLU A 18 -16.78 66.79 24.81
C GLU A 18 -15.98 65.74 25.60
N GLY A 19 -16.63 64.67 26.08
CA GLY A 19 -15.96 63.48 26.65
C GLY A 19 -15.50 62.45 25.61
N MET A 20 -15.79 62.68 24.32
CA MET A 20 -15.66 61.66 23.27
C MET A 20 -14.46 61.88 22.32
N HIS A 21 -13.64 62.91 22.54
CA HIS A 21 -12.48 63.22 21.71
C HIS A 21 -11.21 63.50 22.54
N SER A 22 -10.67 62.48 23.20
CA SER A 22 -9.23 62.37 23.48
C SER A 22 -8.87 60.99 24.06
N VAL A 23 -9.07 59.93 23.29
CA VAL A 23 -8.25 58.72 23.46
C VAL A 23 -7.34 58.65 22.24
N SER A 24 -6.08 58.97 22.49
CA SER A 24 -4.96 58.79 21.56
C SER A 24 -5.05 57.41 20.90
N ALA A 25 -5.05 57.39 19.57
CA ALA A 25 -5.11 56.20 18.72
C ALA A 25 -3.86 55.28 18.80
N ARG A 26 -3.16 55.26 19.94
CA ARG A 26 -1.99 54.41 20.21
C ARG A 26 -2.18 53.43 21.37
N ASP A 27 -3.31 53.46 22.08
CA ASP A 27 -3.49 52.69 23.33
C ASP A 27 -4.36 51.41 23.23
N THR A 28 -4.75 50.95 22.03
CA THR A 28 -5.55 49.72 21.85
C THR A 28 -4.79 48.59 21.14
N HIS A 29 -3.54 48.31 21.53
CA HIS A 29 -2.76 47.23 20.91
C HIS A 29 -1.99 46.39 21.93
N VAL A 30 -2.65 45.40 22.53
CA VAL A 30 -2.04 44.12 22.93
C VAL A 30 -3.12 43.03 22.89
N GLY A 31 -3.08 42.13 21.90
CA GLY A 31 -3.63 40.77 21.96
C GLY A 31 -5.00 40.54 22.58
N GLN A 32 -5.94 41.50 22.49
CA GLN A 32 -7.32 41.28 22.88
C GLN A 32 -7.96 40.42 21.80
N VAL A 33 -8.22 39.15 22.14
CA VAL A 33 -9.12 38.31 21.37
C VAL A 33 -10.49 38.99 21.40
N THR A 34 -10.80 39.79 20.38
CA THR A 34 -12.07 40.52 20.34
C THR A 34 -13.13 39.60 19.73
N GLY A 35 -14.11 39.19 20.54
CA GLY A 35 -15.19 38.29 20.13
C GLY A 35 -15.66 37.33 21.23
N VAL A 36 -16.70 36.54 20.92
CA VAL A 36 -17.26 35.51 21.80
C VAL A 36 -16.16 34.49 22.17
N GLY A 37 -15.73 34.51 23.43
CA GLY A 37 -14.64 33.67 23.95
C GLY A 37 -13.34 34.39 24.31
N GLY A 38 -13.22 35.68 23.99
CA GLY A 38 -12.05 36.49 24.31
C GLY A 38 -11.79 36.69 25.81
N GLU A 39 -12.86 36.93 26.58
CA GLU A 39 -12.80 37.03 28.05
C GLU A 39 -12.24 35.75 28.68
N LYS A 40 -12.64 34.59 28.13
CA LYS A 40 -12.16 33.28 28.58
C LYS A 40 -10.68 33.09 28.29
N VAL A 41 -10.19 33.56 27.14
CA VAL A 41 -8.76 33.52 26.80
C VAL A 41 -7.96 34.46 27.70
N SER A 42 -8.46 35.67 27.98
CA SER A 42 -7.83 36.59 28.93
C SER A 42 -7.73 35.96 30.31
N ALA A 43 -8.82 35.38 30.84
CA ALA A 43 -8.82 34.72 32.13
C ALA A 43 -7.80 33.57 32.22
N ILE A 44 -7.63 32.77 31.15
CA ILE A 44 -6.61 31.70 31.09
C ILE A 44 -5.19 32.29 31.12
N ARG A 45 -4.93 33.34 30.35
CA ARG A 45 -3.63 34.03 30.33
C ARG A 45 -3.31 34.62 31.69
N ASP A 46 -4.28 35.30 32.29
CA ASP A 46 -4.15 35.96 33.59
C ASP A 46 -4.01 34.96 34.73
N GLY A 47 -4.52 33.73 34.59
CA GLY A 47 -4.42 32.65 35.57
C GLY A 47 -3.07 31.91 35.60
N ASN A 48 -2.20 32.06 34.60
CA ASN A 48 -0.96 31.27 34.46
C ASN A 48 0.29 32.15 34.31
N ALA A 49 1.25 32.01 35.23
CA ALA A 49 2.47 32.81 35.24
C ALA A 49 3.33 32.67 33.98
N ILE A 50 3.39 31.47 33.38
CA ILE A 50 4.14 31.21 32.15
C ILE A 50 3.46 31.92 30.97
N LEU A 51 2.13 31.84 30.86
CA LEU A 51 1.39 32.51 29.80
C LEU A 51 1.50 34.03 29.91
N ARG A 52 1.42 34.59 31.13
CA ARG A 52 1.66 36.02 31.36
C ARG A 52 3.07 36.44 30.92
N PHE A 53 4.07 35.61 31.20
CA PHE A 53 5.44 35.87 30.73
C PHE A 53 5.52 35.86 29.20
N LEU A 54 4.96 34.85 28.54
CA LEU A 54 4.99 34.70 27.09
C LEU A 54 4.24 35.84 26.37
N VAL A 55 3.06 36.23 26.85
CA VAL A 55 2.28 37.36 26.31
C VAL A 55 2.97 38.69 26.63
N GLY A 56 3.57 38.80 27.82
CA GLY A 56 4.39 39.95 28.19
C GLY A 56 5.59 40.13 27.25
N LEU A 57 6.25 39.04 26.87
CA LEU A 57 7.33 39.03 25.88
C LEU A 57 6.81 39.48 24.50
N GLU A 58 5.66 38.95 24.06
CA GLU A 58 5.00 39.33 22.79
C GLU A 58 4.77 40.84 22.72
N SER A 59 4.16 41.42 23.76
CA SER A 59 3.87 42.85 23.83
C SER A 59 5.11 43.75 23.85
N ARG A 60 6.25 43.24 24.34
CA ARG A 60 7.53 43.97 24.34
C ARG A 60 8.18 43.92 22.96
N ILE A 61 8.11 42.79 22.27
CA ILE A 61 8.69 42.58 20.93
C ILE A 61 7.87 43.33 19.86
N ASP A 62 6.54 43.33 19.99
CA ASP A 62 5.60 44.05 19.11
C ASP A 62 5.88 45.56 19.11
N LYS A 63 6.23 46.13 20.27
CA LYS A 63 6.60 47.55 20.40
C LYS A 63 7.95 47.91 19.76
N LEU A 64 8.81 46.92 19.47
CA LEU A 64 10.19 47.12 19.02
C LEU A 64 10.42 46.73 17.55
N SER A 65 9.49 46.04 16.89
CA SER A 65 9.73 45.42 15.57
C SER A 65 8.46 45.20 14.74
N ALA A 66 8.60 44.80 13.47
CA ALA A 66 7.50 44.41 12.58
C ALA A 66 6.91 43.02 12.91
N PHE A 67 6.73 42.72 14.18
CA PHE A 67 6.27 41.44 14.70
C PHE A 67 4.74 41.32 14.62
N GLU A 68 4.22 40.19 14.14
CA GLU A 68 2.77 39.92 14.09
C GLU A 68 2.32 39.20 15.36
N ALA A 69 1.71 39.95 16.29
CA ALA A 69 1.03 39.39 17.48
C ALA A 69 -0.37 38.83 17.18
N MET A 70 -0.90 39.04 15.97
CA MET A 70 -2.21 38.56 15.56
C MET A 70 -2.20 37.05 15.33
N GLY A 71 -3.21 36.36 15.86
CA GLY A 71 -3.40 34.92 15.70
C GLY A 71 -4.46 34.56 14.65
N ILE A 72 -5.40 33.72 15.07
CA ILE A 72 -6.51 33.17 14.25
C ILE A 72 -7.75 34.07 14.16
N GLU A 73 -7.70 35.23 14.80
CA GLU A 73 -8.82 36.16 14.88
C GLU A 73 -9.19 36.70 13.49
N ARG A 74 -10.48 36.99 13.30
CA ARG A 74 -10.96 37.63 12.07
C ARG A 74 -10.36 39.03 11.98
N VAL A 75 -9.81 39.40 10.82
CA VAL A 75 -9.35 40.76 10.55
C VAL A 75 -10.51 41.63 10.04
N PRO A 76 -10.97 42.62 10.82
CA PRO A 76 -11.98 43.56 10.36
C PRO A 76 -11.48 44.37 9.17
N ASP A 77 -12.39 44.81 8.30
CA ASP A 77 -12.05 45.46 7.03
C ASP A 77 -11.22 46.73 7.23
N GLU A 78 -11.43 47.44 8.35
CA GLU A 78 -10.72 48.66 8.74
C GLU A 78 -9.25 48.40 9.14
N GLN A 79 -8.93 47.17 9.55
CA GLN A 79 -7.60 46.78 10.01
C GLN A 79 -6.76 46.10 8.92
N ARG A 80 -7.35 45.88 7.74
CA ARG A 80 -6.68 45.20 6.63
C ARG A 80 -5.63 46.09 5.97
N ARG A 81 -4.43 45.56 5.80
CA ARG A 81 -3.29 46.23 5.16
C ARG A 81 -2.79 45.36 4.00
N PRO A 82 -3.45 45.42 2.84
CA PRO A 82 -3.14 44.52 1.73
C PRO A 82 -1.72 44.72 1.18
N PRO A 83 -0.96 43.64 0.98
CA PRO A 83 0.20 43.67 0.10
C PRO A 83 -0.22 43.98 -1.35
N GLN A 84 0.78 44.18 -2.23
CA GLN A 84 0.49 44.30 -3.67
C GLN A 84 -0.22 43.04 -4.18
N ARG A 85 -1.16 43.19 -5.12
CA ARG A 85 -1.94 42.06 -5.67
C ARG A 85 -1.06 40.98 -6.29
N LEU A 86 -0.04 41.37 -7.04
CA LEU A 86 0.93 40.44 -7.65
C LEU A 86 1.68 39.59 -6.62
N ASN A 87 1.74 40.03 -5.35
CA ASN A 87 2.39 39.28 -4.29
C ASN A 87 1.72 37.92 -4.03
N MET A 88 0.43 37.75 -4.38
CA MET A 88 -0.22 36.43 -4.33
C MET A 88 0.52 35.40 -5.20
N LEU A 89 0.94 35.80 -6.40
CA LEU A 89 1.69 34.95 -7.33
C LEU A 89 3.14 34.79 -6.88
N LEU A 90 3.79 35.91 -6.53
CA LEU A 90 5.22 35.90 -6.16
C LEU A 90 5.49 35.12 -4.87
N PHE A 91 4.53 35.12 -3.94
CA PHE A 91 4.59 34.30 -2.74
C PHE A 91 4.77 32.82 -3.07
N TRP A 92 3.90 32.27 -3.92
CA TRP A 92 3.99 30.86 -4.32
C TRP A 92 5.22 30.56 -5.17
N PHE A 93 5.65 31.48 -6.03
CA PHE A 93 6.93 31.35 -6.73
C PHE A 93 8.09 31.17 -5.76
N SER A 94 8.08 31.91 -4.66
CA SER A 94 9.16 31.89 -3.69
C SER A 94 9.15 30.62 -2.83
N VAL A 95 7.96 30.14 -2.47
CA VAL A 95 7.77 28.85 -1.77
C VAL A 95 8.18 27.67 -2.67
N LEU A 96 7.77 27.68 -3.95
CA LEU A 96 7.80 26.48 -4.81
C LEU A 96 8.98 26.41 -5.78
N LEU A 97 9.70 27.51 -6.07
CA LEU A 97 10.97 27.44 -6.82
C LEU A 97 12.11 26.94 -5.95
N SER A 98 11.95 25.74 -5.41
CA SER A 98 12.77 25.14 -4.37
C SER A 98 13.30 23.78 -4.80
N PRO A 99 14.58 23.44 -4.52
CA PRO A 99 15.10 22.09 -4.74
C PRO A 99 14.31 20.99 -4.01
N THR A 100 13.49 21.36 -3.02
CA THR A 100 12.58 20.45 -2.28
C THR A 100 11.66 19.65 -3.21
N LEU A 101 11.24 20.21 -4.35
CA LEU A 101 10.37 19.51 -5.30
C LEU A 101 11.13 18.52 -6.21
N ILE A 102 12.46 18.58 -6.27
CA ILE A 102 13.26 17.71 -7.15
C ILE A 102 13.06 16.22 -6.77
N PRO A 103 13.23 15.79 -5.50
CA PRO A 103 12.96 14.41 -5.09
C PRO A 103 11.54 13.92 -5.41
N ILE A 104 10.54 14.80 -5.33
CA ILE A 104 9.16 14.46 -5.64
C ILE A 104 9.03 14.14 -7.13
N GLY A 105 9.62 14.97 -8.00
CA GLY A 105 9.64 14.72 -9.44
C GLY A 105 10.49 13.50 -9.84
N MET A 106 11.52 13.17 -9.07
CA MET A 106 12.35 11.99 -9.33
C MET A 106 11.57 10.67 -9.19
N LEU A 107 10.45 10.67 -8.46
CA LEU A 107 9.66 9.46 -8.24
C LEU A 107 9.09 8.87 -9.53
N GLY A 108 8.74 9.66 -10.54
CA GLY A 108 8.21 9.13 -11.80
C GLY A 108 9.14 8.10 -12.43
N PRO A 109 10.39 8.48 -12.75
CA PRO A 109 11.40 7.53 -13.23
C PRO A 109 11.76 6.42 -12.24
N ILE A 110 11.76 6.69 -10.93
CA ILE A 110 12.02 5.66 -9.90
C ILE A 110 10.91 4.59 -9.89
N LEU A 111 9.66 4.97 -10.18
CA LEU A 111 8.52 4.06 -10.36
C LEU A 111 8.54 3.33 -11.72
N GLY A 112 9.62 3.48 -12.50
CA GLY A 112 9.79 2.81 -13.80
C GLY A 112 9.12 3.54 -14.97
N LEU A 113 8.64 4.77 -14.79
CA LEU A 113 8.09 5.56 -15.90
C LEU A 113 9.20 6.20 -16.72
N SER A 114 9.00 6.30 -18.04
CA SER A 114 9.90 7.12 -18.85
C SER A 114 9.84 8.59 -18.41
N VAL A 115 10.93 9.32 -18.60
CA VAL A 115 10.99 10.75 -18.26
C VAL A 115 9.89 11.54 -18.97
N ASN A 116 9.60 11.22 -20.24
CA ASN A 116 8.57 11.91 -21.02
C ASN A 116 7.16 11.67 -20.45
N VAL A 117 6.84 10.43 -20.07
CA VAL A 117 5.56 10.11 -19.41
C VAL A 117 5.47 10.83 -18.07
N SER A 118 6.55 10.80 -17.29
CA SER A 118 6.64 11.49 -16.00
C SER A 118 6.41 13.01 -16.14
N ILE A 119 6.96 13.64 -17.19
CA ILE A 119 6.73 15.06 -17.49
C ILE A 119 5.26 15.34 -17.79
N VAL A 120 4.61 14.54 -18.63
CA VAL A 120 3.19 14.71 -18.97
C VAL A 120 2.32 14.58 -17.71
N LEU A 121 2.59 13.58 -16.88
CA LEU A 121 1.87 13.37 -15.61
C LEU A 121 2.12 14.52 -14.64
N THR A 122 3.37 14.98 -14.51
CA THR A 122 3.71 16.14 -13.66
C THR A 122 2.92 17.37 -14.06
N ILE A 123 2.90 17.70 -15.35
CA ILE A 123 2.18 18.87 -15.86
C ILE A 123 0.68 18.73 -15.58
N THR A 124 0.11 17.57 -15.93
CA THR A 124 -1.33 17.35 -15.83
C THR A 124 -1.81 17.33 -14.38
N ALA A 125 -1.13 16.56 -13.52
CA ALA A 125 -1.43 16.49 -12.09
C ALA A 125 -1.29 17.86 -11.42
N THR A 126 -0.26 18.64 -11.77
CA THR A 126 -0.06 19.99 -11.22
C THR A 126 -1.18 20.94 -11.62
N ILE A 127 -1.59 20.94 -12.89
CA ILE A 127 -2.69 21.76 -13.42
C ILE A 127 -3.99 21.43 -12.67
N VAL A 128 -4.33 20.15 -12.53
CA VAL A 128 -5.58 19.75 -11.88
C VAL A 128 -5.52 19.99 -10.37
N GLY A 129 -4.45 19.56 -9.70
CA GLY A 129 -4.29 19.67 -8.25
C GLY A 129 -4.22 21.11 -7.75
N SER A 130 -3.58 22.01 -8.50
CA SER A 130 -3.42 23.42 -8.10
C SER A 130 -4.73 24.22 -8.15
N ALA A 131 -5.76 23.72 -8.85
CA ALA A 131 -7.09 24.34 -8.84
C ALA A 131 -7.72 24.31 -7.43
N VAL A 132 -7.39 23.29 -6.64
CA VAL A 132 -7.93 23.06 -5.30
C VAL A 132 -7.50 24.17 -4.31
N PRO A 133 -6.20 24.43 -4.06
CA PRO A 133 -5.77 25.52 -3.19
C PRO A 133 -6.11 26.90 -3.75
N ALA A 134 -6.17 27.06 -5.08
CA ALA A 134 -6.58 28.31 -5.72
C ALA A 134 -8.04 28.63 -5.43
N PHE A 135 -8.92 27.63 -5.42
CA PHE A 135 -10.31 27.78 -5.00
C PHE A 135 -10.41 28.12 -3.51
N THR A 136 -9.79 27.33 -2.62
CA THR A 136 -9.96 27.52 -1.17
C THR A 136 -9.44 28.88 -0.72
N ALA A 137 -8.37 29.38 -1.35
CA ALA A 137 -7.82 30.72 -1.16
C ALA A 137 -8.85 31.84 -1.40
N THR A 138 -9.77 31.67 -2.35
CA THR A 138 -10.78 32.70 -2.68
C THR A 138 -11.74 32.99 -1.52
N LEU A 139 -11.86 32.06 -0.56
CA LEU A 139 -12.78 32.16 0.57
C LEU A 139 -12.26 33.10 1.67
N SER A 140 -10.95 33.36 1.71
CA SER A 140 -10.32 34.08 2.81
C SER A 140 -10.43 35.61 2.71
N PRO A 141 -10.22 36.26 1.54
CA PRO A 141 -10.43 37.70 1.43
C PRO A 141 -11.86 38.16 1.78
N PRO A 142 -12.96 37.53 1.31
CA PRO A 142 -14.31 37.98 1.68
C PRO A 142 -14.60 37.85 3.17
N THR A 143 -14.07 36.80 3.81
CA THR A 143 -14.37 36.50 5.22
C THR A 143 -13.45 37.20 6.20
N GLY A 144 -12.21 37.52 5.80
CA GLY A 144 -11.16 38.01 6.71
C GLY A 144 -10.67 36.95 7.70
N LEU A 145 -10.96 35.68 7.43
CA LEU A 145 -10.63 34.53 8.28
C LEU A 145 -9.52 33.69 7.65
N ARG A 146 -8.71 33.07 8.50
CA ARG A 146 -7.72 32.05 8.11
C ARG A 146 -8.43 30.82 7.52
N GLN A 147 -7.72 30.02 6.73
CA GLN A 147 -8.34 29.04 5.84
C GLN A 147 -9.13 27.94 6.57
N ILE A 148 -8.58 27.35 7.64
CA ILE A 148 -9.31 26.36 8.45
C ILE A 148 -10.39 27.03 9.32
N ALA A 149 -10.24 28.30 9.69
CA ALA A 149 -11.27 29.03 10.42
C ALA A 149 -12.54 29.22 9.55
N VAL A 150 -12.38 29.46 8.25
CA VAL A 150 -13.49 29.47 7.27
C VAL A 150 -14.19 28.10 7.23
N ALA A 151 -13.46 27.00 7.40
CA ALA A 151 -14.03 25.67 7.32
C ALA A 151 -15.03 25.34 8.45
N ARG A 152 -15.03 26.11 9.55
CA ARG A 152 -16.02 25.96 10.64
C ARG A 152 -17.46 26.13 10.18
N TYR A 153 -17.68 26.87 9.11
CA TYR A 153 -19.00 27.03 8.51
C TYR A 153 -19.52 25.71 7.92
N SER A 154 -18.65 24.81 7.45
CA SER A 154 -19.05 23.51 6.89
C SER A 154 -18.90 22.36 7.88
N LEU A 155 -17.76 22.36 8.60
CA LEU A 155 -17.29 21.26 9.46
C LEU A 155 -17.60 21.48 10.94
N GLY A 156 -18.23 22.60 11.30
CA GLY A 156 -18.44 22.99 12.69
C GLY A 156 -17.12 23.18 13.46
N LEU A 157 -17.21 23.36 14.77
CA LEU A 157 -16.03 23.55 15.60
C LEU A 157 -15.20 22.27 15.74
N TRP A 158 -15.83 21.10 15.88
CA TRP A 158 -15.11 19.84 16.11
C TRP A 158 -14.45 19.31 14.84
N GLY A 159 -15.14 19.34 13.70
CA GLY A 159 -14.54 18.96 12.42
C GLY A 159 -13.39 19.88 12.03
N ALA A 160 -13.52 21.20 12.26
CA ALA A 160 -12.42 22.13 12.01
C ALA A 160 -11.19 21.86 12.91
N LYS A 161 -11.39 21.43 14.17
CA LYS A 161 -10.26 21.00 15.03
C LYS A 161 -9.57 19.76 14.49
N LEU A 162 -10.33 18.78 13.98
CA LEU A 162 -9.77 17.58 13.35
C LEU A 162 -8.92 17.97 12.13
N CYS A 163 -9.46 18.78 11.21
CA CYS A 163 -8.71 19.31 10.06
C CYS A 163 -7.47 20.09 10.50
N SER A 164 -7.55 20.79 11.62
CA SER A 164 -6.43 21.55 12.17
C SER A 164 -5.28 20.67 12.64
N VAL A 165 -5.56 19.54 13.30
CA VAL A 165 -4.54 18.54 13.66
C VAL A 165 -3.93 17.92 12.41
N LEU A 166 -4.77 17.50 11.45
CA LEU A 166 -4.31 16.92 10.20
C LEU A 166 -3.40 17.89 9.42
N ASN A 167 -3.76 19.17 9.38
CA ASN A 167 -2.94 20.21 8.75
C ASN A 167 -1.56 20.38 9.39
N VAL A 168 -1.47 20.31 10.73
CA VAL A 168 -0.17 20.35 11.41
C VAL A 168 0.69 19.14 10.99
N VAL A 169 0.11 17.95 10.88
CA VAL A 169 0.82 16.75 10.43
C VAL A 169 1.34 16.93 9.00
N VAL A 170 0.50 17.42 8.08
CA VAL A 170 0.86 17.68 6.67
C VAL A 170 2.03 18.65 6.58
N ASN A 171 1.88 19.84 7.16
CA ASN A 171 2.86 20.91 7.03
C ASN A 171 4.20 20.55 7.67
N ILE A 172 4.18 19.89 8.84
CA ILE A 172 5.42 19.45 9.50
C ILE A 172 6.08 18.33 8.70
N GLY A 173 5.31 17.48 7.99
CA GLY A 173 5.83 16.52 7.02
C GLY A 173 6.60 17.20 5.87
N TYR A 174 6.00 18.19 5.21
CA TYR A 174 6.67 18.95 4.15
C TYR A 174 7.90 19.72 4.66
N ALA A 175 7.76 20.40 5.80
CA ALA A 175 8.89 21.10 6.45
C ALA A 175 10.05 20.15 6.77
N THR A 176 9.74 18.90 7.14
CA THR A 176 10.74 17.85 7.40
C THR A 176 11.49 17.48 6.12
N ILE A 177 10.78 17.25 5.01
CA ILE A 177 11.38 16.92 3.70
C ILE A 177 12.30 18.06 3.24
N ALA A 178 11.81 19.30 3.25
CA ALA A 178 12.58 20.48 2.87
C ALA A 178 13.84 20.65 3.73
N SER A 179 13.73 20.41 5.05
CA SER A 179 14.86 20.50 5.97
C SER A 179 15.94 19.44 5.69
N ILE A 180 15.54 18.22 5.33
CA ILE A 180 16.49 17.15 4.95
C ILE A 180 17.20 17.51 3.64
N VAL A 181 16.47 17.93 2.60
CA VAL A 181 17.04 18.32 1.31
C VAL A 181 18.01 19.49 1.46
N GLY A 182 17.62 20.53 2.21
CA GLY A 182 18.51 21.65 2.53
C GLY A 182 19.75 21.22 3.30
N GLY A 183 19.60 20.29 4.27
CA GLY A 183 20.73 19.71 4.99
C GLY A 183 21.70 18.91 4.10
N GLN A 184 21.16 18.13 3.15
CA GLN A 184 21.96 17.35 2.19
C GLN A 184 22.79 18.27 1.28
N LEU A 185 22.19 19.37 0.81
CA LEU A 185 22.90 20.39 0.02
C LEU A 185 24.06 21.02 0.81
N LEU A 186 23.85 21.39 2.08
CA LEU A 186 24.92 21.96 2.92
C LEU A 186 26.05 20.96 3.19
N ARG A 187 25.70 19.69 3.46
CA ARG A 187 26.69 18.62 3.60
C ARG A 187 27.50 18.45 2.31
N ALA A 188 26.85 18.42 1.16
CA ALA A 188 27.50 18.25 -0.13
C ALA A 188 28.51 19.38 -0.40
N VAL A 189 28.11 20.65 -0.20
CA VAL A 189 29.00 21.81 -0.38
C VAL A 189 30.27 21.70 0.48
N SER A 190 30.11 21.25 1.73
CA SER A 190 31.21 21.11 2.67
C SER A 190 32.19 19.98 2.34
N GLY A 191 31.93 19.18 1.30
CA GLY A 191 32.70 17.98 1.00
C GLY A 191 32.60 16.92 2.10
N GLY A 192 31.48 16.90 2.84
CA GLY A 192 31.27 16.01 3.98
C GLY A 192 31.80 16.52 5.33
N GLY A 193 32.48 17.67 5.39
CA GLY A 193 32.98 18.25 6.64
C GLY A 193 31.89 18.73 7.60
N LEU A 194 30.69 19.04 7.08
CA LEU A 194 29.52 19.40 7.86
C LEU A 194 28.56 18.19 7.95
N PRO A 195 28.31 17.64 9.14
CA PRO A 195 27.37 16.53 9.31
C PRO A 195 25.95 16.92 8.87
N LEU A 196 25.21 16.01 8.23
CA LEU A 196 23.84 16.25 7.76
C LEU A 196 22.94 16.84 8.86
N ALA A 197 23.08 16.36 10.10
CA ALA A 197 22.35 16.86 11.26
C ALA A 197 22.57 18.37 11.50
N VAL A 198 23.80 18.86 11.35
CA VAL A 198 24.11 20.29 11.49
C VAL A 198 23.46 21.08 10.36
N GLY A 199 23.43 20.54 9.15
CA GLY A 199 22.76 21.19 8.01
C GLY A 199 21.26 21.37 8.27
N ILE A 200 20.61 20.33 8.80
CA ILE A 200 19.19 20.37 9.20
C ILE A 200 18.96 21.43 10.29
N VAL A 201 19.81 21.49 11.33
CA VAL A 201 19.70 22.51 12.39
C VAL A 201 19.73 23.92 11.79
N VAL A 202 20.65 24.18 10.86
CA VAL A 202 20.79 25.50 10.26
C VAL A 202 19.53 25.87 9.48
N VAL A 203 18.99 24.98 8.65
CA VAL A 203 17.75 25.24 7.90
C VAL A 203 16.59 25.53 8.85
N VAL A 204 16.36 24.68 9.85
CA VAL A 204 15.23 24.83 10.78
C VAL A 204 15.38 26.09 11.65
N ALA A 205 16.58 26.40 12.15
CA ALA A 205 16.82 27.57 12.98
C ALA A 205 16.57 28.88 12.21
N VAL A 206 16.99 28.89 10.95
CA VAL A 206 16.78 30.02 10.04
C VAL A 206 15.30 30.21 9.71
N SER A 207 14.58 29.13 9.37
CA SER A 207 13.13 29.19 9.12
C SER A 207 12.32 29.55 10.37
N PHE A 208 12.76 29.10 11.55
CA PHE A 208 12.20 29.53 12.82
C PHE A 208 12.32 31.05 13.00
N ALA A 209 13.51 31.62 12.73
CA ALA A 209 13.74 33.05 12.88
C ALA A 209 12.77 33.87 12.02
N VAL A 210 12.46 33.47 10.78
CA VAL A 210 11.51 34.21 9.92
C VAL A 210 10.05 33.98 10.33
N SER A 211 9.65 32.73 10.59
CA SER A 211 8.27 32.40 11.00
C SER A 211 7.89 33.01 12.35
N PHE A 212 8.87 33.26 13.22
CA PHE A 212 8.70 33.97 14.49
C PHE A 212 8.08 35.37 14.30
N PHE A 213 8.56 36.17 13.35
CA PHE A 213 8.09 37.55 13.15
C PHE A 213 6.74 37.65 12.40
N GLY A 214 6.34 36.61 11.65
CA GLY A 214 4.99 36.47 11.09
C GLY A 214 4.73 37.19 9.77
N TYR A 215 3.45 37.47 9.49
CA TYR A 215 2.88 37.80 8.17
C TYR A 215 3.66 38.85 7.38
N ALA A 216 3.98 39.99 8.01
CA ALA A 216 4.65 41.09 7.34
C ALA A 216 6.09 40.74 6.94
N ALA A 217 6.81 40.04 7.83
CA ALA A 217 8.17 39.55 7.55
C ALA A 217 8.14 38.50 6.44
N ILE A 218 7.18 37.57 6.46
CA ILE A 218 7.00 36.54 5.44
C ILE A 218 6.71 37.20 4.07
N HIS A 219 5.74 38.10 3.96
CA HIS A 219 5.41 38.71 2.66
C HIS A 219 6.53 39.61 2.12
N HIS A 220 7.32 40.24 3.00
CA HIS A 220 8.49 41.00 2.58
C HIS A 220 9.60 40.08 2.06
N PHE A 221 9.82 38.96 2.75
CA PHE A 221 10.78 37.93 2.41
C PHE A 221 10.46 37.27 1.06
N GLU A 222 9.23 36.76 0.92
CA GLU A 222 8.81 35.97 -0.25
C GLU A 222 8.69 36.80 -1.53
N ARG A 223 8.55 38.13 -1.43
CA ARG A 223 8.46 39.01 -2.60
C ARG A 223 9.71 38.96 -3.50
N PHE A 224 10.88 38.66 -2.95
CA PHE A 224 12.16 38.73 -3.66
C PHE A 224 12.94 37.42 -3.69
N ALA A 225 12.67 36.48 -2.78
CA ALA A 225 13.45 35.25 -2.65
C ALA A 225 13.34 34.30 -3.86
N TRP A 226 12.26 34.40 -4.64
CA TRP A 226 12.08 33.62 -5.87
C TRP A 226 13.11 33.94 -6.97
N LEU A 227 13.56 35.18 -7.10
CA LEU A 227 14.31 35.67 -8.28
C LEU A 227 15.70 35.02 -8.42
N PRO A 228 16.54 34.97 -7.37
CA PRO A 228 17.81 34.24 -7.41
C PRO A 228 17.60 32.72 -7.58
N ALA A 229 16.59 32.16 -6.91
CA ALA A 229 16.28 30.74 -7.01
C ALA A 229 15.89 30.35 -8.45
N SER A 230 15.09 31.17 -9.14
CA SER A 230 14.76 30.98 -10.56
C SER A 230 16.01 30.92 -11.42
N VAL A 231 16.94 31.87 -11.26
CA VAL A 231 18.18 31.93 -12.05
C VAL A 231 19.01 30.67 -11.82
N LEU A 232 19.18 30.26 -10.57
CA LEU A 232 19.95 29.07 -10.23
C LEU A 232 19.31 27.79 -10.75
N LEU A 233 17.98 27.66 -10.69
CA LEU A 233 17.27 26.52 -11.28
C LEU A 233 17.38 26.49 -12.80
N CYS A 234 17.33 27.65 -13.49
CA CYS A 234 17.59 27.72 -14.93
C CYS A 234 19.02 27.26 -15.29
N VAL A 235 20.02 27.66 -14.50
CA VAL A 235 21.40 27.17 -14.69
C VAL A 235 21.50 25.67 -14.41
N LEU A 236 20.87 25.19 -13.33
CA LEU A 236 20.82 23.78 -13.00
C LEU A 236 20.18 22.96 -14.13
N TYR A 237 19.12 23.48 -14.75
CA TYR A 237 18.48 22.88 -15.92
C TYR A 237 19.45 22.77 -17.11
N GLY A 238 20.17 23.86 -17.39
CA GLY A 238 21.19 23.89 -18.44
C GLY A 238 22.31 22.89 -18.20
N GLN A 239 22.80 22.77 -16.97
CA GLN A 239 23.87 21.83 -16.61
C GLN A 239 23.37 20.37 -16.59
N ALA A 240 22.17 20.12 -16.07
CA ALA A 240 21.54 18.80 -16.06
C ALA A 240 21.32 18.25 -17.48
N SER A 241 21.08 19.13 -18.47
CA SER A 241 20.86 18.71 -19.87
C SER A 241 22.03 17.92 -20.46
N ALA A 242 23.26 18.12 -19.99
CA ALA A 242 24.43 17.39 -20.46
C ALA A 242 24.45 15.92 -20.01
N HIS A 243 23.69 15.57 -18.97
CA HIS A 243 23.60 14.23 -18.41
C HIS A 243 22.32 13.50 -18.85
N PHE A 244 21.50 14.14 -19.69
CA PHE A 244 20.21 13.62 -20.08
C PHE A 244 20.33 12.60 -21.22
N SER A 245 19.69 11.43 -21.03
CA SER A 245 19.29 10.57 -22.13
C SER A 245 17.77 10.71 -22.35
N PRO A 246 17.29 11.03 -23.56
CA PRO A 246 15.85 11.07 -23.87
C PRO A 246 15.14 9.73 -23.74
N THR A 247 15.90 8.64 -23.62
CA THR A 247 15.40 7.27 -23.41
C THR A 247 16.39 6.49 -22.54
N PRO A 248 16.36 6.62 -21.19
CA PRO A 248 16.91 5.56 -20.34
C PRO A 248 16.10 4.30 -20.68
N GLY A 249 16.76 3.19 -21.00
CA GLY A 249 16.17 1.97 -21.59
C GLY A 249 15.09 1.29 -20.76
N TYR A 250 13.92 1.91 -20.65
CA TYR A 250 12.68 1.32 -20.18
C TYR A 250 11.76 1.21 -21.40
N ASP A 251 11.71 0.02 -22.00
CA ASP A 251 10.60 -0.32 -22.87
C ASP A 251 9.32 -0.10 -22.08
N VAL A 252 8.47 0.80 -22.57
CA VAL A 252 7.22 1.19 -21.93
C VAL A 252 6.37 -0.07 -21.85
N GLY A 253 6.33 -0.71 -20.67
CA GLY A 253 5.43 -1.83 -20.44
C GLY A 253 4.02 -1.37 -20.78
N ILE A 254 3.36 -2.01 -21.73
CA ILE A 254 1.95 -1.77 -22.02
C ILE A 254 1.18 -2.69 -21.09
N GLY A 255 0.31 -2.14 -20.24
CA GLY A 255 -0.48 -2.96 -19.33
C GLY A 255 -0.81 -2.26 -18.02
N LEU A 256 -1.34 -3.03 -17.08
CA LEU A 256 -1.84 -2.51 -15.81
C LEU A 256 -0.72 -1.96 -14.91
N ASP A 257 0.51 -2.47 -14.97
CA ASP A 257 1.64 -1.98 -14.18
C ASP A 257 2.04 -0.56 -14.56
N PHE A 258 2.01 -0.26 -15.86
CA PHE A 258 2.24 1.09 -16.35
C PHE A 258 1.10 2.03 -15.96
N SER A 259 -0.16 1.58 -16.04
CA SER A 259 -1.29 2.35 -15.53
C SER A 259 -1.17 2.59 -14.02
N GLY A 260 -0.75 1.58 -13.25
CA GLY A 260 -0.53 1.66 -11.81
C GLY A 260 0.53 2.69 -11.46
N ALA A 261 1.71 2.59 -12.06
CA ALA A 261 2.78 3.58 -11.89
C ALA A 261 2.36 4.99 -12.32
N CYS A 262 1.59 5.13 -13.42
CA CYS A 262 1.07 6.42 -13.85
C CYS A 262 0.10 7.03 -12.83
N LEU A 263 -0.82 6.22 -12.30
CA LEU A 263 -1.82 6.64 -11.31
C LEU A 263 -1.18 6.98 -9.98
N THR A 264 -0.26 6.15 -9.48
CA THR A 264 0.49 6.40 -8.25
C THR A 264 1.35 7.67 -8.38
N TYR A 265 2.06 7.86 -9.49
CA TYR A 265 2.83 9.10 -9.69
C TYR A 265 1.95 10.34 -9.85
N PHE A 266 0.81 10.21 -10.55
CA PHE A 266 -0.18 11.27 -10.65
C PHE A 266 -0.72 11.68 -9.27
N ALA A 267 -1.11 10.71 -8.43
CA ALA A 267 -1.62 10.93 -7.08
C ALA A 267 -0.59 11.63 -6.19
N VAL A 268 0.69 11.28 -6.29
CA VAL A 268 1.76 11.97 -5.55
C VAL A 268 1.87 13.45 -5.95
N ILE A 269 1.97 13.76 -7.25
CA ILE A 269 2.08 15.16 -7.70
C ILE A 269 0.79 15.94 -7.43
N PHE A 270 -0.36 15.32 -7.63
CA PHE A 270 -1.66 15.90 -7.34
C PHE A 270 -1.79 16.22 -5.84
N GLY A 271 -1.47 15.26 -4.97
CA GLY A 271 -1.50 15.40 -3.52
C GLY A 271 -0.58 16.51 -3.02
N VAL A 272 0.60 16.67 -3.62
CA VAL A 272 1.52 17.78 -3.32
C VAL A 272 0.91 19.14 -3.65
N CYS A 273 0.22 19.26 -4.77
CA CYS A 273 -0.46 20.51 -5.12
C CYS A 273 -1.70 20.76 -4.26
N CYS A 274 -2.49 19.71 -3.99
CA CYS A 274 -3.72 19.78 -3.22
C CYS A 274 -3.46 20.13 -1.73
N SER A 275 -2.34 19.67 -1.19
CA SER A 275 -1.98 19.84 0.23
C SER A 275 -1.82 21.29 0.69
N TRP A 276 -1.72 22.25 -0.23
CA TRP A 276 -1.70 23.68 0.07
C TRP A 276 -3.08 24.27 0.40
N CYS A 277 -4.16 23.54 0.12
CA CYS A 277 -5.53 24.05 0.26
C CYS A 277 -5.98 24.42 1.68
N PRO A 278 -5.49 23.82 2.79
CA PRO A 278 -5.86 24.21 4.14
C PRO A 278 -5.06 25.42 4.65
N ILE A 279 -4.09 25.96 3.89
CA ILE A 279 -3.26 27.10 4.31
C ILE A 279 -3.21 28.26 3.32
N SER A 280 -3.59 28.06 2.05
CA SER A 280 -3.43 29.06 0.99
C SER A 280 -4.07 30.42 1.33
N GLY A 281 -5.24 30.40 1.96
CA GLY A 281 -5.94 31.60 2.39
C GLY A 281 -5.37 32.31 3.63
N ASP A 282 -4.49 31.66 4.40
CA ASP A 282 -3.88 32.28 5.59
C ASP A 282 -3.10 33.54 5.21
N TYR A 283 -2.54 33.58 4.01
CA TYR A 283 -1.75 34.70 3.50
C TYR A 283 -2.62 35.81 2.90
N TYR A 284 -3.93 35.62 2.76
CA TYR A 284 -4.80 36.53 2.02
C TYR A 284 -5.79 37.33 2.88
N ILE A 285 -5.77 37.15 4.20
CA ILE A 285 -6.71 37.80 5.14
C ILE A 285 -6.66 39.35 5.14
N HIS A 286 -5.53 39.94 4.74
CA HIS A 286 -5.37 41.40 4.69
C HIS A 286 -5.80 42.00 3.34
N TYR A 287 -6.22 41.20 2.36
CA TYR A 287 -6.81 41.72 1.13
C TYR A 287 -8.25 42.21 1.36
N PRO A 288 -8.71 43.28 0.69
CA PRO A 288 -10.07 43.77 0.83
C PRO A 288 -11.12 42.71 0.50
N ALA A 289 -12.27 42.74 1.17
CA ALA A 289 -13.38 41.81 0.90
C ALA A 289 -13.93 41.91 -0.53
N SER A 290 -13.77 43.08 -1.17
CA SER A 290 -14.11 43.33 -2.57
C SER A 290 -13.08 42.82 -3.59
N THR A 291 -12.02 42.14 -3.15
CA THR A 291 -11.02 41.57 -4.05
C THR A 291 -11.69 40.50 -4.92
N SER A 292 -11.53 40.62 -6.24
CA SER A 292 -12.13 39.69 -7.20
C SER A 292 -11.70 38.24 -6.91
N PRO A 293 -12.66 37.30 -6.70
CA PRO A 293 -12.34 35.89 -6.50
C PRO A 293 -11.57 35.29 -7.67
N TRP A 294 -11.87 35.70 -8.91
CA TRP A 294 -11.16 35.25 -10.11
C TRP A 294 -9.71 35.73 -10.16
N LEU A 295 -9.44 36.93 -9.60
CA LEU A 295 -8.06 37.42 -9.48
C LEU A 295 -7.28 36.58 -8.46
N VAL A 296 -7.89 36.32 -7.30
CA VAL A 296 -7.27 35.49 -6.25
C VAL A 296 -7.00 34.09 -6.80
N PHE A 297 -8.00 33.48 -7.44
CA PHE A 297 -7.87 32.19 -8.10
C PHE A 297 -6.75 32.20 -9.14
N GLY A 298 -6.78 33.12 -10.11
CA GLY A 298 -5.82 33.14 -11.22
C GLY A 298 -4.37 33.38 -10.76
N LEU A 299 -4.14 34.29 -9.82
CA LEU A 299 -2.79 34.56 -9.30
C LEU A 299 -2.27 33.43 -8.41
N THR A 300 -3.12 32.82 -7.58
CA THR A 300 -2.76 31.66 -6.76
C THR A 300 -2.47 30.46 -7.64
N TYR A 301 -3.34 30.18 -8.60
CA TYR A 301 -3.24 29.07 -9.54
C TYR A 301 -1.95 29.17 -10.38
N ALA A 302 -1.72 30.32 -11.04
CA ALA A 302 -0.49 30.53 -11.80
C ALA A 302 0.76 30.53 -10.89
N GLY A 303 0.61 31.05 -9.66
CA GLY A 303 1.65 31.05 -8.64
C GLY A 303 2.08 29.65 -8.22
N ILE A 304 1.18 28.67 -8.20
CA ILE A 304 1.50 27.28 -7.84
C ILE A 304 1.92 26.47 -9.06
N VAL A 305 1.18 26.57 -10.17
CA VAL A 305 1.39 25.73 -11.36
C VAL A 305 2.75 25.97 -12.01
N LEU A 306 3.08 27.24 -12.30
CA LEU A 306 4.31 27.57 -13.04
C LEU A 306 5.59 27.08 -12.35
N PRO A 307 5.83 27.37 -11.06
CA PRO A 307 7.05 26.90 -10.41
C PRO A 307 7.05 25.39 -10.15
N THR A 308 5.89 24.79 -9.81
CA THR A 308 5.80 23.34 -9.55
C THR A 308 6.06 22.54 -10.82
N VAL A 309 5.50 22.94 -11.97
CA VAL A 309 5.81 22.32 -13.27
C VAL A 309 7.29 22.48 -13.59
N PHE A 310 7.83 23.69 -13.43
CA PHE A 310 9.22 23.97 -13.78
C PHE A 310 10.21 23.10 -13.00
N VAL A 311 10.04 23.00 -11.68
CA VAL A 311 10.92 22.18 -10.83
C VAL A 311 10.59 20.70 -10.91
N GLY A 312 9.31 20.33 -11.04
CA GLY A 312 8.90 18.93 -11.19
C GLY A 312 9.47 18.28 -12.44
N ILE A 313 9.51 19.00 -13.56
CA ILE A 313 10.19 18.53 -14.78
C ILE A 313 11.68 18.32 -14.53
N LEU A 314 12.33 19.23 -13.82
CA LEU A 314 13.73 19.07 -13.43
C LEU A 314 13.91 17.81 -12.56
N GLY A 315 13.00 17.54 -11.62
CA GLY A 315 12.95 16.30 -10.85
C GLY A 315 12.85 15.05 -11.72
N ASN A 316 11.97 15.04 -12.72
CA ASN A 316 11.86 13.94 -13.68
C ASN A 316 13.17 13.70 -14.43
N TYR A 317 13.90 14.76 -14.80
CA TYR A 317 15.22 14.60 -15.41
C TYR A 317 16.23 13.99 -14.44
N PHE A 318 16.25 14.44 -13.19
CA PHE A 318 17.13 13.88 -12.16
C PHE A 318 16.83 12.40 -11.90
N GLY A 319 15.56 11.98 -11.93
CA GLY A 319 15.16 10.59 -11.84
C GLY A 319 15.69 9.76 -13.03
N GLY A 320 15.56 10.29 -14.25
CA GLY A 320 16.14 9.64 -15.43
C GLY A 320 17.67 9.56 -15.42
N ILE A 321 18.34 10.59 -14.88
CA ILE A 321 19.80 10.65 -14.76
C ILE A 321 20.32 9.54 -13.84
N ILE A 322 19.72 9.33 -12.67
CA ILE A 322 20.17 8.26 -11.75
C ILE A 322 19.93 6.87 -12.32
N SER A 323 18.90 6.69 -13.15
CA SER A 323 18.63 5.41 -13.83
C SER A 323 19.54 5.15 -15.04
N SER A 324 20.08 6.20 -15.67
CA SER A 324 20.89 6.10 -16.90
C SER A 324 22.40 6.18 -16.66
N SER A 325 22.83 6.79 -15.56
CA SER A 325 24.24 6.98 -15.23
C SER A 325 24.58 6.27 -13.93
N GLU A 326 25.35 5.19 -14.03
CA GLU A 326 25.84 4.45 -12.85
C GLU A 326 26.63 5.35 -11.89
N GLN A 327 27.45 6.26 -12.44
CA GLN A 327 28.24 7.21 -11.64
C GLN A 327 27.36 8.18 -10.84
N LEU A 328 26.37 8.82 -11.48
CA LEU A 328 25.49 9.79 -10.81
C LEU A 328 24.48 9.07 -9.90
N GLY A 329 24.05 7.86 -10.26
CA GLY A 329 23.27 6.97 -9.42
C GLY A 329 24.00 6.58 -8.13
N ALA A 330 25.30 6.27 -8.20
CA ALA A 330 26.11 5.99 -7.02
C ALA A 330 26.25 7.21 -6.09
N ILE A 331 26.45 8.40 -6.66
CA ILE A 331 26.50 9.66 -5.88
C ILE A 331 25.18 9.93 -5.17
N TYR A 332 24.07 9.66 -5.85
CA TYR A 332 22.74 9.74 -5.26
C TYR A 332 22.55 8.76 -4.09
N ALA A 333 22.94 7.49 -4.28
CA ALA A 333 22.83 6.46 -3.25
C ALA A 333 23.66 6.77 -1.99
N GLU A 334 24.83 7.40 -2.14
CA GLU A 334 25.71 7.76 -1.00
C GLU A 334 25.28 9.06 -0.31
N GLY A 335 24.91 10.08 -1.10
CA GLY A 335 24.82 11.46 -0.64
C GLY A 335 23.45 12.13 -0.79
N GLY A 336 22.45 11.40 -1.31
CA GLY A 336 21.10 11.89 -1.58
C GLY A 336 21.02 12.94 -2.69
N VAL A 337 19.84 13.54 -2.84
CA VAL A 337 19.57 14.54 -3.89
C VAL A 337 20.51 15.75 -3.80
N GLY A 338 20.90 16.17 -2.59
CA GLY A 338 21.79 17.32 -2.42
C GLY A 338 23.18 17.10 -3.00
N SER A 339 23.71 15.88 -2.88
CA SER A 339 25.00 15.52 -3.48
C SER A 339 24.89 15.33 -5.00
N LEU A 340 23.76 14.80 -5.47
CA LEU A 340 23.46 14.69 -6.89
C LEU A 340 23.37 16.07 -7.57
N ILE A 341 22.68 17.04 -6.98
CA ILE A 341 22.62 18.42 -7.49
C ILE A 341 24.03 19.01 -7.61
N LEU A 342 24.86 18.87 -6.57
CA LEU A 342 26.23 19.39 -6.61
C LEU A 342 27.09 18.72 -7.70
N ALA A 343 26.92 17.41 -7.90
CA ALA A 343 27.65 16.65 -8.92
C ALA A 343 27.26 17.10 -10.33
N VAL A 344 25.97 17.24 -10.61
CA VAL A 344 25.45 17.74 -11.90
C VAL A 344 25.94 19.16 -12.20
N MET A 345 26.12 20.01 -11.18
CA MET A 345 26.61 21.38 -11.36
C MET A 345 28.13 21.50 -11.57
N SER A 346 28.89 20.40 -11.42
CA SER A 346 30.36 20.39 -11.49
C SER A 346 30.84 19.80 -12.83
N PRO A 347 31.71 20.45 -13.64
CA PRO A 347 32.60 21.59 -13.35
C PRO A 347 32.14 22.96 -13.91
N PRO A 348 32.53 24.10 -13.26
CA PRO A 348 33.54 24.22 -12.20
C PRO A 348 32.99 24.09 -10.77
N THR A 349 33.73 23.38 -9.91
CA THR A 349 33.35 23.00 -8.53
C THR A 349 33.09 24.19 -7.59
N ALA A 350 33.76 25.33 -7.81
CA ALA A 350 33.56 26.53 -7.00
C ALA A 350 32.20 27.19 -7.25
N TRP A 351 31.76 27.22 -8.51
CA TRP A 351 30.42 27.69 -8.89
C TRP A 351 29.34 26.78 -8.32
N ALA A 352 29.49 25.47 -8.51
CA ALA A 352 28.54 24.48 -8.01
C ALA A 352 28.31 24.60 -6.49
N LYS A 353 29.39 24.76 -5.73
CA LYS A 353 29.33 25.00 -4.28
C LYS A 353 28.63 26.30 -3.93
N PHE A 354 28.96 27.40 -4.62
CA PHE A 354 28.31 28.69 -4.42
C PHE A 354 26.80 28.65 -4.71
N ALA A 355 26.40 28.00 -5.80
CA ALA A 355 25.00 27.83 -6.17
C ALA A 355 24.23 26.93 -5.20
N CYS A 356 24.83 25.81 -4.75
CA CYS A 356 24.22 24.92 -3.76
C CYS A 356 24.09 25.58 -2.39
N VAL A 357 25.06 26.41 -1.99
CA VAL A 357 24.92 27.29 -0.82
C VAL A 357 23.73 28.20 -1.04
N LEU A 358 23.69 28.98 -2.12
CA LEU A 358 22.56 29.85 -2.45
C LEU A 358 21.20 29.13 -2.49
N PHE A 359 21.10 27.85 -2.82
CA PHE A 359 19.82 27.14 -2.73
C PHE A 359 19.30 26.96 -1.29
N VAL A 360 20.20 26.97 -0.29
CA VAL A 360 19.89 26.70 1.12
C VAL A 360 20.06 27.94 2.00
N LEU A 361 21.20 28.62 1.88
CA LEU A 361 21.65 29.74 2.71
C LEU A 361 22.45 30.68 1.83
N SER A 362 22.34 31.98 2.01
CA SER A 362 23.43 32.82 1.50
C SER A 362 23.53 34.11 2.28
N PHE A 363 24.52 34.05 3.16
CA PHE A 363 25.22 35.17 3.73
C PHE A 363 26.07 35.85 2.66
N ARG A 364 25.99 37.17 2.61
CA ARG A 364 27.06 37.99 2.05
C ARG A 364 27.77 38.68 3.21
N GLU A 365 29.08 38.47 3.33
CA GLU A 365 29.94 39.35 4.11
C GLU A 365 29.98 40.72 3.44
N TYR A 366 29.64 41.76 4.19
CA TYR A 366 30.04 43.13 3.88
C TYR A 366 31.22 43.51 4.78
N PRO A 367 32.25 44.18 4.25
CA PRO A 367 33.39 44.62 5.05
C PRO A 367 32.93 45.63 6.12
N PRO A 368 33.60 45.67 7.28
CA PRO A 368 33.11 46.40 8.45
C PRO A 368 33.26 47.91 8.23
N GLY A 369 32.13 48.61 8.13
CA GLY A 369 32.08 50.06 8.04
C GLY A 369 30.72 50.58 8.49
N HIS A 370 30.60 50.85 9.79
CA HIS A 370 29.57 51.63 10.48
C HIS A 370 28.16 51.63 9.88
N ILE A 371 27.36 50.63 10.27
CA ILE A 371 25.91 50.67 10.08
C ILE A 371 25.23 50.55 11.47
N PRO A 372 24.28 51.44 11.83
CA PRO A 372 23.62 51.42 13.13
C PRO A 372 22.85 50.11 13.39
N LEU A 373 22.79 49.66 14.65
CA LEU A 373 22.24 48.37 15.10
C LEU A 373 20.80 48.09 14.61
N GLN A 374 20.02 49.15 14.34
CA GLN A 374 18.68 49.04 13.76
C GLN A 374 18.67 48.49 12.32
N LEU A 375 19.73 48.73 11.55
CA LEU A 375 19.92 48.13 10.22
C LEU A 375 20.58 46.75 10.28
N VAL A 376 21.18 46.33 11.39
CA VAL A 376 21.78 44.98 11.51
C VAL A 376 20.67 43.93 11.68
N VAL A 377 19.61 44.23 12.44
CA VAL A 377 18.43 43.34 12.54
C VAL A 377 17.68 43.29 11.20
N ILE A 378 17.57 44.43 10.49
CA ILE A 378 16.98 44.46 9.15
C ILE A 378 17.89 43.77 8.11
N ASN A 379 19.22 43.85 8.23
CA ASN A 379 20.13 43.20 7.29
C ASN A 379 20.28 41.69 7.52
N VAL A 380 20.26 41.20 8.76
CA VAL A 380 20.18 39.75 9.04
C VAL A 380 18.86 39.18 8.50
N PHE A 381 17.76 39.95 8.54
CA PHE A 381 16.50 39.61 7.87
C PHE A 381 16.55 39.70 6.33
N VAL A 382 17.37 40.60 5.78
CA VAL A 382 17.56 40.78 4.33
C VAL A 382 18.53 39.75 3.73
N LEU A 383 19.32 39.05 4.54
CA LEU A 383 20.36 38.09 4.11
C LEU A 383 19.90 36.62 4.05
N THR A 384 18.61 36.33 4.24
CA THR A 384 18.13 34.94 4.37
C THR A 384 17.34 34.45 3.14
N ARG A 385 17.51 35.02 1.96
CA ARG A 385 16.52 34.94 0.86
C ARG A 385 16.55 33.66 0.00
N TYR A 386 16.14 32.47 0.50
CA TYR A 386 16.23 31.23 -0.30
C TYR A 386 15.03 30.29 -0.14
N SER A 387 14.68 29.59 -1.23
CA SER A 387 13.38 28.92 -1.46
C SER A 387 13.13 27.65 -0.61
N THR A 388 14.19 26.97 -0.15
CA THR A 388 14.03 25.85 0.81
C THR A 388 13.58 26.37 2.19
N VAL A 389 14.09 27.53 2.61
CA VAL A 389 13.72 28.17 3.88
C VAL A 389 12.29 28.71 3.81
N GLY A 390 11.90 29.31 2.67
CA GLY A 390 10.54 29.83 2.45
C GLY A 390 9.45 28.75 2.59
N ASP A 391 9.70 27.56 2.03
CA ASP A 391 8.81 26.41 2.20
C ASP A 391 8.61 26.02 3.67
N VAL A 392 9.71 25.88 4.42
CA VAL A 392 9.68 25.53 5.86
C VAL A 392 9.02 26.64 6.68
N VAL A 393 9.24 27.91 6.34
CA VAL A 393 8.62 29.08 7.01
C VAL A 393 7.11 29.05 6.88
N CYS A 394 6.60 28.84 5.66
CA CYS A 394 5.18 28.77 5.36
C CYS A 394 4.50 27.66 6.18
N ASN A 395 5.11 26.47 6.18
CA ASN A 395 4.61 25.30 6.88
C ASN A 395 4.58 25.48 8.41
N ILE A 396 5.63 26.06 9.01
CA ILE A 396 5.67 26.33 10.47
C ILE A 396 4.65 27.41 10.85
N TYR A 397 4.56 28.49 10.07
CA TYR A 397 3.65 29.60 10.34
C TYR A 397 2.18 29.16 10.36
N SER A 398 1.71 28.49 9.29
CA SER A 398 0.32 28.03 9.20
C SER A 398 0.01 26.89 10.18
N SER A 399 1.00 26.08 10.54
CA SER A 399 0.85 25.09 11.62
C SER A 399 0.65 25.74 12.98
N ALA A 400 1.34 26.85 13.28
CA ALA A 400 1.13 27.58 14.52
C ALA A 400 -0.28 28.18 14.63
N LEU A 401 -0.82 28.70 13.52
CA LEU A 401 -2.22 29.14 13.44
C LEU A 401 -3.19 27.97 13.62
N SER A 402 -2.87 26.81 13.06
CA SER A 402 -3.65 25.59 13.26
C SER A 402 -3.67 25.17 14.73
N MET A 403 -2.54 25.17 15.43
CA MET A 403 -2.50 24.87 16.87
C MET A 403 -3.46 25.76 17.66
N GLN A 404 -3.53 27.06 17.34
CA GLN A 404 -4.46 27.98 18.00
C GLN A 404 -5.94 27.64 17.73
N LEU A 405 -6.30 27.01 16.61
CA LEU A 405 -7.69 26.64 16.29
C LEU A 405 -8.25 25.49 17.17
N LEU A 406 -7.40 24.79 17.93
CA LEU A 406 -7.80 23.64 18.76
C LEU A 406 -8.68 24.02 19.97
N GLY A 407 -8.59 25.26 20.46
CA GLY A 407 -9.48 25.78 21.50
C GLY A 407 -8.88 26.90 22.33
N SER A 408 -9.64 27.40 23.30
CA SER A 408 -9.29 28.60 24.08
C SER A 408 -7.93 28.53 24.81
N HIS A 409 -7.55 27.35 25.31
CA HIS A 409 -6.23 27.15 25.95
C HIS A 409 -5.07 27.26 24.94
N PHE A 410 -5.28 26.85 23.69
CA PHE A 410 -4.27 26.92 22.65
C PHE A 410 -4.15 28.32 22.05
N VAL A 411 -5.26 29.05 21.92
CA VAL A 411 -5.28 30.49 21.57
C VAL A 411 -4.58 31.33 22.63
N ALA A 412 -4.68 30.93 23.91
CA ALA A 412 -4.01 31.63 25.01
C ALA A 412 -2.49 31.64 24.85
N VAL A 413 -1.92 30.62 24.22
CA VAL A 413 -0.48 30.55 23.88
C VAL A 413 -0.19 31.42 22.64
N PRO A 414 0.75 32.37 22.72
CA PRO A 414 1.16 33.19 21.59
C PRO A 414 1.62 32.38 20.37
N ARG A 415 1.36 32.89 19.16
CA ARG A 415 1.69 32.21 17.89
C ARG A 415 3.18 31.87 17.80
N TYR A 416 4.06 32.79 18.19
CA TYR A 416 5.51 32.58 18.12
C TYR A 416 5.98 31.40 18.98
N ALA A 417 5.32 31.13 20.11
CA ALA A 417 5.67 30.01 20.99
C ALA A 417 5.28 28.68 20.32
N TRP A 418 4.15 28.65 19.61
CA TRP A 418 3.81 27.51 18.76
C TRP A 418 4.81 27.34 17.62
N CYS A 419 5.25 28.43 16.96
CA CYS A 419 6.33 28.35 15.97
C CYS A 419 7.58 27.69 16.57
N THR A 420 7.99 28.05 17.80
CA THR A 420 9.14 27.43 18.48
C THR A 420 8.96 25.93 18.69
N VAL A 421 7.81 25.51 19.25
CA VAL A 421 7.53 24.09 19.50
C VAL A 421 7.52 23.29 18.19
N LEU A 422 6.88 23.84 17.15
CA LEU A 422 6.77 23.19 15.85
C LEU A 422 8.12 23.13 15.14
N SER A 423 8.98 24.16 15.23
CA SER A 423 10.35 24.08 14.71
C SER A 423 11.17 22.99 15.41
N LEU A 424 11.04 22.83 16.73
CA LEU A 424 11.70 21.74 17.46
C LEU A 424 11.19 20.36 17.04
N ALA A 425 9.89 20.24 16.78
CA ALA A 425 9.29 19.02 16.26
C ALA A 425 9.80 18.69 14.84
N THR A 426 9.82 19.68 13.93
CA THR A 426 10.41 19.54 12.59
C THR A 426 11.87 19.12 12.67
N PHE A 427 12.66 19.71 13.56
CA PHE A 427 14.04 19.30 13.78
C PHE A 427 14.15 17.84 14.23
N GLY A 428 13.37 17.43 15.23
CA GLY A 428 13.37 16.05 15.74
C GLY A 428 13.02 15.02 14.66
N LEU A 429 11.99 15.31 13.87
CA LEU A 429 11.54 14.44 12.77
C LEU A 429 12.55 14.42 11.62
N ALA A 430 13.07 15.57 11.19
CA ALA A 430 14.11 15.64 10.16
C ALA A 430 15.39 14.94 10.60
N TYR A 431 15.76 15.07 11.87
CA TYR A 431 16.90 14.35 12.43
C TYR A 431 16.66 12.83 12.36
N GLY A 432 15.49 12.33 12.79
CA GLY A 432 15.18 10.89 12.74
C GLY A 432 15.01 10.32 11.32
N GLY A 433 14.37 11.07 10.43
CA GLY A 433 14.01 10.64 9.07
C GLY A 433 15.09 10.81 8.00
N ARG A 434 16.25 11.42 8.34
CA ARG A 434 17.31 11.80 7.40
C ARG A 434 17.86 10.67 6.52
N ASN A 435 17.74 9.42 6.95
CA ASN A 435 18.28 8.23 6.26
C ASN A 435 17.22 7.47 5.42
N VAL A 436 15.95 7.87 5.47
CA VAL A 436 14.83 7.17 4.81
C VAL A 436 13.92 8.15 4.06
N LEU A 437 14.52 9.21 3.49
CA LEU A 437 13.78 10.31 2.84
C LEU A 437 12.84 9.82 1.75
N GLU A 438 13.31 8.93 0.87
CA GLU A 438 12.48 8.36 -0.21
C GLU A 438 11.28 7.59 0.32
N THR A 439 11.51 6.74 1.34
CA THR A 439 10.44 5.99 2.00
C THR A 439 9.41 6.92 2.64
N ILE A 440 9.85 8.05 3.22
CA ILE A 440 8.94 9.07 3.77
C ILE A 440 8.12 9.73 2.67
N ILE A 441 8.77 10.13 1.56
CA ILE A 441 8.10 10.80 0.43
C ILE A 441 7.06 9.86 -0.19
N ASN A 442 7.42 8.61 -0.46
CA ASN A 442 6.52 7.64 -1.09
C ASN A 442 5.33 7.25 -0.20
N ASN A 443 5.52 7.13 1.12
CA ASN A 443 4.47 6.65 2.04
C ASN A 443 3.58 7.72 2.64
N LEU A 444 4.04 8.97 2.67
CA LEU A 444 3.34 10.03 3.37
C LEU A 444 2.62 10.95 2.39
N LEU A 445 3.25 11.35 1.28
CA LEU A 445 2.77 12.48 0.48
C LEU A 445 1.42 12.25 -0.21
N SER A 446 1.18 11.06 -0.77
CA SER A 446 -0.10 10.68 -1.37
C SER A 446 -1.23 10.62 -0.33
N MET A 447 -0.94 10.12 0.88
CA MET A 447 -1.92 10.10 1.98
C MET A 447 -2.34 11.49 2.49
N LEU A 448 -1.45 12.48 2.41
CA LEU A 448 -1.75 13.86 2.78
C LEU A 448 -2.73 14.50 1.78
N GLY A 449 -2.75 14.04 0.53
CA GLY A 449 -3.68 14.47 -0.52
C GLY A 449 -5.14 14.12 -0.23
N TYR A 450 -5.42 12.90 0.24
CA TYR A 450 -6.80 12.40 0.38
C TYR A 450 -7.67 13.29 1.28
N TRP A 451 -7.20 13.60 2.50
CA TRP A 451 -8.02 14.38 3.43
C TRP A 451 -8.12 15.85 3.02
N THR A 452 -7.08 16.42 2.40
CA THR A 452 -7.10 17.83 1.92
C THR A 452 -8.05 17.98 0.74
N LEU A 453 -8.14 16.95 -0.10
CA LEU A 453 -9.11 16.88 -1.19
C LEU A 453 -10.55 16.75 -0.68
N ALA A 454 -10.79 15.87 0.30
CA ALA A 454 -12.08 15.77 0.97
C ALA A 454 -12.49 17.11 1.61
N PHE A 455 -11.56 17.75 2.32
CA PHE A 455 -11.75 19.07 2.92
C PHE A 455 -12.17 20.10 1.87
N ALA A 456 -11.44 20.21 0.76
CA ALA A 456 -11.75 21.18 -0.28
C ALA A 456 -13.08 20.89 -1.00
N ALA A 457 -13.40 19.62 -1.26
CA ALA A 457 -14.67 19.22 -1.86
C ALA A 457 -15.88 19.58 -0.97
N ILE A 458 -15.76 19.40 0.36
CA ILE A 458 -16.76 19.86 1.33
C ILE A 458 -16.93 21.38 1.25
N LEU A 459 -15.83 22.14 1.23
CA LEU A 459 -15.89 23.60 1.12
C LEU A 459 -16.50 24.04 -0.22
N PHE A 460 -16.20 23.34 -1.31
CA PHE A 460 -16.73 23.62 -2.63
C PHE A 460 -18.25 23.48 -2.68
N VAL A 461 -18.77 22.33 -2.24
CA VAL A 461 -20.21 22.08 -2.18
C VAL A 461 -20.88 23.03 -1.20
N GLU A 462 -20.30 23.28 -0.02
CA GLU A 462 -20.85 24.24 0.92
C GLU A 462 -20.95 25.63 0.29
N HIS A 463 -19.87 26.12 -0.33
CA HIS A 463 -19.78 27.46 -0.87
C HIS A 463 -20.71 27.70 -2.06
N PHE A 464 -20.78 26.78 -3.02
CA PHE A 464 -21.56 26.98 -4.24
C PHE A 464 -23.00 26.48 -4.13
N TRP A 465 -23.26 25.46 -3.31
CA TRP A 465 -24.59 24.89 -3.18
C TRP A 465 -25.34 25.40 -1.94
N PHE A 466 -24.77 25.26 -0.75
CA PHE A 466 -25.53 25.55 0.48
C PHE A 466 -25.54 27.04 0.82
N ARG A 467 -24.40 27.73 0.77
CA ARG A 467 -24.26 29.13 1.20
C ARG A 467 -25.22 30.09 0.50
N PRO A 468 -25.41 30.04 -0.83
CA PRO A 468 -26.37 30.91 -1.51
C PRO A 468 -27.82 30.66 -1.07
N ARG A 469 -28.13 29.46 -0.58
CA ARG A 469 -29.48 29.04 -0.14
C ARG A 469 -29.74 29.29 1.34
N ILE A 470 -28.73 29.64 2.14
CA ILE A 470 -28.83 29.82 3.60
C ILE A 470 -28.43 31.22 4.08
N GLY A 471 -28.33 32.19 3.16
CA GLY A 471 -28.00 33.58 3.51
C GLY A 471 -26.51 33.88 3.64
N GLY A 472 -25.62 33.01 3.14
CA GLY A 472 -24.18 33.26 3.04
C GLY A 472 -23.37 32.95 4.31
N TYR A 473 -22.39 33.79 4.62
CA TYR A 473 -21.47 33.64 5.74
C TYR A 473 -21.75 34.68 6.83
N ASP A 474 -22.10 34.23 8.02
CA ASP A 474 -22.25 35.07 9.20
C ASP A 474 -20.90 35.26 9.90
N LEU A 475 -20.19 36.32 9.52
CA LEU A 475 -18.83 36.62 9.98
C LEU A 475 -18.72 36.87 11.49
N THR A 476 -19.84 37.13 12.18
CA THR A 476 -19.85 37.33 13.64
C THR A 476 -19.93 36.02 14.41
N ALA A 477 -20.41 34.95 13.77
CA ALA A 477 -20.64 33.64 14.39
C ALA A 477 -19.43 32.69 14.30
N TRP A 478 -18.34 33.05 13.63
CA TRP A 478 -17.23 32.14 13.28
C TRP A 478 -16.54 31.38 14.44
N GLN A 479 -16.78 31.80 15.69
CA GLN A 479 -16.29 31.15 16.91
C GLN A 479 -17.41 30.78 17.91
N ASP A 480 -18.67 31.04 17.56
CA ASP A 480 -19.83 30.81 18.41
C ASP A 480 -20.41 29.39 18.18
N PRO A 481 -20.33 28.47 19.16
CA PRO A 481 -20.86 27.12 19.02
C PRO A 481 -22.39 27.06 18.81
N GLN A 482 -23.14 28.08 19.23
CA GLN A 482 -24.60 28.07 19.13
C GLN A 482 -25.10 28.52 17.76
N ARG A 483 -24.33 29.37 17.07
CA ARG A 483 -24.68 29.92 15.75
C ARG A 483 -24.00 29.20 14.60
N LEU A 484 -22.95 28.44 14.87
CA LEU A 484 -22.34 27.56 13.89
C LEU A 484 -23.10 26.23 13.78
N PRO A 485 -23.10 25.61 12.58
CA PRO A 485 -23.58 24.24 12.48
C PRO A 485 -22.72 23.32 13.32
N TRP A 486 -23.31 22.24 13.81
CA TRP A 486 -22.59 21.26 14.62
C TRP A 486 -21.45 20.61 13.86
N GLY A 487 -21.56 20.57 12.52
CA GLY A 487 -20.52 20.07 11.65
C GLY A 487 -20.51 18.54 11.52
N LEU A 488 -21.53 17.84 12.02
CA LEU A 488 -21.64 16.39 11.91
C LEU A 488 -21.63 15.93 10.45
N ALA A 489 -22.37 16.61 9.57
CA ALA A 489 -22.39 16.30 8.14
C ALA A 489 -21.00 16.45 7.50
N GLY A 490 -20.34 17.59 7.71
CA GLY A 490 -18.99 17.82 7.17
C GLY A 490 -17.97 16.83 7.73
N THR A 491 -18.00 16.58 9.03
CA THR A 491 -17.04 15.69 9.70
C THR A 491 -17.25 14.24 9.28
N ALA A 492 -18.50 13.78 9.21
CA ALA A 492 -18.82 12.44 8.73
C ALA A 492 -18.41 12.26 7.26
N SER A 493 -18.69 13.24 6.39
CA SER A 493 -18.23 13.20 5.00
C SER A 493 -16.71 13.20 4.87
N LEU A 494 -16.00 13.95 5.71
CA LEU A 494 -14.54 13.93 5.75
C LEU A 494 -14.02 12.53 6.10
N LEU A 495 -14.58 11.90 7.15
CA LEU A 495 -14.20 10.55 7.57
C LEU A 495 -14.58 9.48 6.55
N ILE A 496 -15.73 9.63 5.88
CA ILE A 496 -16.14 8.75 4.77
C ILE A 496 -15.13 8.89 3.63
N GLY A 497 -14.77 10.11 3.24
CA GLY A 497 -13.77 10.39 2.21
C GLY A 497 -12.44 9.70 2.50
N ILE A 498 -11.90 9.92 3.72
CA ILE A 498 -10.68 9.25 4.17
C ILE A 498 -10.86 7.72 4.17
N GLY A 499 -11.97 7.20 4.68
CA GLY A 499 -12.23 5.75 4.71
C GLY A 499 -12.28 5.12 3.31
N PHE A 500 -12.85 5.81 2.33
CA PHE A 500 -12.87 5.36 0.94
C PHE A 500 -11.50 5.47 0.26
N SER A 501 -10.67 6.43 0.66
CA SER A 501 -9.30 6.52 0.15
C SER A 501 -8.51 5.25 0.45
N PHE A 502 -8.69 4.62 1.62
CA PHE A 502 -8.08 3.32 1.93
C PHE A 502 -8.52 2.18 0.99
N LEU A 503 -9.61 2.32 0.23
CA LEU A 503 -9.95 1.31 -0.77
C LEU A 503 -9.06 1.42 -2.00
N GLY A 504 -8.67 2.64 -2.39
CA GLY A 504 -7.91 2.95 -3.61
C GLY A 504 -6.47 3.40 -3.38
N MET A 505 -6.01 3.46 -2.14
CA MET A 505 -4.67 3.89 -1.76
C MET A 505 -3.61 2.85 -2.13
N ASP A 506 -2.44 3.28 -2.61
CA ASP A 506 -1.28 2.44 -2.92
C ASP A 506 -0.01 2.95 -2.21
N GLN A 507 0.36 2.31 -1.09
CA GLN A 507 1.50 2.70 -0.25
C GLN A 507 2.37 1.49 0.05
N THR A 508 3.65 1.70 0.43
CA THR A 508 4.56 0.57 0.66
C THR A 508 4.13 -0.35 1.81
N TRP A 509 3.28 0.12 2.72
CA TRP A 509 2.79 -0.62 3.87
C TRP A 509 1.33 -1.08 3.73
N TYR A 510 0.62 -0.61 2.70
CA TYR A 510 -0.77 -0.98 2.47
C TYR A 510 -1.16 -0.67 1.02
N VAL A 511 -1.67 -1.69 0.34
CA VAL A 511 -2.26 -1.57 -1.00
C VAL A 511 -3.75 -1.90 -0.88
N GLY A 512 -4.58 -0.90 -1.18
CA GLY A 512 -6.03 -0.99 -1.09
C GLY A 512 -6.61 -2.01 -2.07
N PRO A 513 -7.77 -2.61 -1.76
CA PRO A 513 -8.41 -3.62 -2.61
C PRO A 513 -8.76 -3.15 -4.03
N VAL A 514 -8.95 -1.84 -4.25
CA VAL A 514 -9.20 -1.23 -5.56
C VAL A 514 -7.90 -0.84 -6.26
N ALA A 515 -6.86 -0.47 -5.51
CA ALA A 515 -5.53 -0.19 -6.04
C ALA A 515 -4.80 -1.47 -6.50
N LYS A 516 -4.90 -2.54 -5.71
CA LYS A 516 -4.23 -3.82 -5.91
C LYS A 516 -4.42 -4.47 -7.29
N PRO A 517 -5.61 -4.42 -7.93
CA PRO A 517 -5.76 -4.96 -9.29
C PRO A 517 -5.14 -4.08 -10.39
N ILE A 518 -4.71 -2.86 -10.10
CA ILE A 518 -4.14 -1.91 -11.07
C ILE A 518 -2.63 -2.15 -11.19
N GLY A 519 -2.27 -3.35 -11.63
CA GLY A 519 -0.88 -3.76 -11.84
C GLY A 519 -0.25 -4.48 -10.65
N VAL A 520 0.95 -5.02 -10.86
CA VAL A 520 1.73 -5.85 -9.92
C VAL A 520 2.05 -5.10 -8.63
N HIS A 521 2.31 -3.79 -8.73
CA HIS A 521 2.60 -2.94 -7.58
C HIS A 521 1.38 -2.21 -7.02
N GLY A 522 0.23 -2.28 -7.71
CA GLY A 522 -0.93 -1.44 -7.44
C GLY A 522 -0.88 -0.11 -8.20
N GLY A 523 -2.00 0.59 -8.18
CA GLY A 523 -2.16 1.93 -8.73
C GLY A 523 -3.02 2.80 -7.84
N ASP A 524 -2.48 3.92 -7.39
CA ASP A 524 -3.19 4.80 -6.46
C ASP A 524 -4.37 5.51 -7.14
N VAL A 525 -5.57 5.21 -6.68
CA VAL A 525 -6.84 5.86 -7.07
C VAL A 525 -7.58 6.40 -5.83
N GLY A 526 -6.85 6.66 -4.75
CA GLY A 526 -7.40 7.09 -3.47
C GLY A 526 -8.03 8.49 -3.54
N ASP A 527 -7.45 9.39 -4.34
CA ASP A 527 -7.96 10.75 -4.53
C ASP A 527 -9.32 10.76 -5.23
N GLU A 528 -9.48 9.98 -6.30
CA GLU A 528 -10.74 9.86 -7.05
C GLU A 528 -11.86 9.30 -6.18
N LEU A 529 -11.58 8.22 -5.44
CA LEU A 529 -12.55 7.63 -4.52
C LEU A 529 -12.93 8.60 -3.40
N THR A 530 -11.98 9.42 -2.95
CA THR A 530 -12.24 10.46 -1.94
C THR A 530 -13.19 11.54 -2.47
N VAL A 531 -12.94 12.08 -3.67
CA VAL A 531 -13.81 13.10 -4.26
C VAL A 531 -15.21 12.54 -4.49
N ILE A 532 -15.32 11.36 -5.10
CA ILE A 532 -16.61 10.74 -5.41
C ILE A 532 -17.42 10.52 -4.14
N SER A 533 -16.81 9.91 -3.11
CA SER A 533 -17.50 9.62 -1.86
C SER A 533 -17.92 10.88 -1.10
N VAL A 534 -17.13 11.96 -1.14
CA VAL A 534 -17.49 13.25 -0.52
C VAL A 534 -18.58 13.98 -1.29
N LEU A 535 -18.50 14.03 -2.62
CA LEU A 535 -19.51 14.67 -3.46
C LEU A 535 -20.87 13.96 -3.36
N LEU A 536 -20.89 12.67 -3.05
CA LEU A 536 -22.12 11.93 -2.76
C LEU A 536 -22.59 12.12 -1.31
N SER A 537 -21.70 11.94 -0.33
CA SER A 537 -22.08 11.93 1.08
C SER A 537 -22.42 13.32 1.61
N TYR A 538 -21.66 14.37 1.27
CA TYR A 538 -21.80 15.69 1.89
C TYR A 538 -23.14 16.36 1.57
N PRO A 539 -23.62 16.43 0.31
CA PRO A 539 -24.94 16.98 0.03
C PRO A 539 -26.06 16.25 0.78
N LEU A 540 -26.01 14.91 0.81
CA LEU A 540 -27.02 14.08 1.46
C LEU A 540 -27.05 14.30 2.98
N LEU A 541 -25.88 14.18 3.62
CA LEU A 541 -25.73 14.36 5.06
C LEU A 541 -26.02 15.80 5.47
N ARG A 542 -25.64 16.79 4.65
CA ARG A 542 -25.90 18.20 4.96
C ARG A 542 -27.39 18.51 4.85
N CYS A 543 -28.11 18.02 3.84
CA CYS A 543 -29.56 18.13 3.76
C CYS A 543 -30.26 17.48 4.96
N ALA A 544 -29.86 16.25 5.35
CA ALA A 544 -30.41 15.57 6.51
C ALA A 544 -30.13 16.32 7.82
N SER A 545 -28.89 16.81 8.02
CA SER A 545 -28.53 17.59 9.21
C SER A 545 -29.39 18.84 9.35
N ARG A 546 -29.77 19.47 8.23
CA ARG A 546 -30.60 20.67 8.25
C ARG A 546 -32.05 20.41 8.61
N LEU A 547 -32.61 19.26 8.22
CA LEU A 547 -33.95 18.83 8.65
C LEU A 547 -33.98 18.60 10.18
N ILE A 548 -32.93 17.98 10.70
CA ILE A 548 -32.78 17.74 12.14
C ILE A 548 -32.55 19.06 12.88
N GLU A 549 -31.71 19.96 12.34
CA GLU A 549 -31.48 21.30 12.88
C GLU A 549 -32.76 22.17 12.85
N SER A 550 -33.67 21.96 11.89
CA SER A 550 -34.97 22.65 11.87
C SER A 550 -35.97 22.06 12.86
N ASP A 551 -36.04 20.73 13.02
CA ASP A 551 -36.99 20.06 13.92
C ASP A 551 -36.58 20.17 15.40
N LEU A 552 -35.28 20.34 15.69
CA LEU A 552 -34.75 20.54 17.04
C LEU A 552 -34.96 21.95 17.59
N THR A 553 -35.57 22.87 16.81
CA THR A 553 -35.93 24.19 17.32
C THR A 553 -37.04 24.15 18.39
N ASP A 554 -37.73 23.00 18.54
CA ASP A 554 -38.80 22.77 19.54
C ASP A 554 -38.43 21.82 20.70
N VAL A 555 -37.19 21.33 20.79
CA VAL A 555 -36.79 20.41 21.89
C VAL A 555 -35.95 21.15 22.95
N PRO A 556 -36.44 21.31 24.19
CA PRO A 556 -35.71 22.01 25.23
C PRO A 556 -34.38 21.30 25.53
N SER A 557 -33.31 22.10 25.60
CA SER A 557 -31.89 21.72 25.69
C SER A 557 -31.54 20.75 26.84
N ALA A 558 -32.46 20.51 27.78
CA ALA A 558 -32.31 19.60 28.90
C ALA A 558 -32.38 18.10 28.51
N ALA A 559 -33.13 17.75 27.45
CA ALA A 559 -33.28 16.34 27.05
C ALA A 559 -32.00 15.76 26.43
N LEU A 560 -31.22 16.60 25.74
CA LEU A 560 -29.97 16.18 25.09
C LEU A 560 -28.76 16.20 26.04
N LEU A 561 -28.78 17.10 27.03
CA LEU A 561 -27.81 17.13 28.13
C LEU A 561 -27.85 15.83 28.96
N LEU A 562 -29.01 15.17 29.07
CA LEU A 562 -29.13 13.87 29.73
C LEU A 562 -28.44 12.74 28.97
N PHE A 563 -28.42 12.77 27.63
CA PHE A 563 -27.75 11.75 26.82
C PHE A 563 -26.22 11.85 26.90
N VAL A 564 -25.68 13.08 26.92
CA VAL A 564 -24.25 13.33 27.08
C VAL A 564 -23.79 13.17 28.54
N ALA A 565 -24.61 13.56 29.52
CA ALA A 565 -24.32 13.36 30.94
C ALA A 565 -24.35 11.88 31.38
N TYR A 566 -25.18 11.05 30.72
CA TYR A 566 -25.24 9.61 30.99
C TYR A 566 -23.94 8.90 30.59
N HIS A 567 -23.27 9.33 29.52
CA HIS A 567 -21.96 8.79 29.12
C HIS A 567 -20.77 9.41 29.86
N HIS A 568 -20.89 10.64 30.39
CA HIS A 568 -19.83 11.24 31.18
C HIS A 568 -19.73 10.69 32.62
N ARG A 569 -20.82 10.17 33.20
CA ARG A 569 -20.83 9.55 34.55
C ARG A 569 -20.18 8.17 34.63
N ILE A 570 -20.09 7.43 33.52
CA ILE A 570 -19.44 6.11 33.49
C ILE A 570 -17.90 6.24 33.47
N ALA A 571 -17.37 7.38 32.99
CA ALA A 571 -15.93 7.59 32.84
C ALA A 571 -15.22 8.17 34.08
N THR A 572 -15.92 8.59 35.14
CA THR A 572 -15.35 9.48 36.18
C THR A 572 -15.39 8.97 37.61
N HIS A 573 -15.86 7.75 37.91
CA HIS A 573 -15.86 7.20 39.28
C HIS A 573 -15.21 5.82 39.34
N ALA A 574 -13.88 5.81 39.49
CA ALA A 574 -13.13 4.70 40.08
C ALA A 574 -12.20 5.27 41.16
N PRO A 575 -12.43 5.02 42.46
CA PRO A 575 -11.43 5.25 43.48
C PRO A 575 -10.52 4.02 43.59
N HIS A 576 -9.22 4.29 43.68
CA HIS A 576 -8.20 3.32 44.06
C HIS A 576 -8.53 2.70 45.43
N HIS A 577 -8.66 1.37 45.48
CA HIS A 577 -7.94 0.46 46.39
C HIS A 577 -8.55 -0.95 46.33
N LEU A 578 -7.65 -1.93 46.48
CA LEU A 578 -7.81 -3.34 46.82
C LEU A 578 -7.69 -4.38 45.69
N ALA A 579 -6.69 -5.24 45.94
CA ALA A 579 -6.22 -6.40 45.19
C ALA A 579 -7.25 -7.53 45.15
N ILE A 580 -7.23 -8.33 44.08
CA ILE A 580 -8.03 -9.57 43.99
C ILE A 580 -7.26 -10.67 43.25
N ALA A 581 -7.10 -11.80 43.95
CA ALA A 581 -7.10 -13.18 43.43
C ALA A 581 -7.95 -14.02 44.43
N PRO A 582 -8.44 -15.24 44.10
CA PRO A 582 -9.47 -15.53 43.11
C PRO A 582 -10.66 -16.37 43.68
N LEU A 583 -11.65 -16.62 42.81
CA LEU A 583 -12.64 -17.73 42.76
C LEU A 583 -14.06 -17.61 43.39
N SER A 584 -15.03 -17.84 42.49
CA SER A 584 -16.23 -18.71 42.57
C SER A 584 -17.64 -18.08 42.60
N ALA A 585 -18.59 -18.89 42.12
CA ALA A 585 -20.07 -18.78 42.08
C ALA A 585 -20.65 -18.22 40.74
N SER A 586 -21.21 -18.99 39.78
CA SER A 586 -22.48 -19.78 39.80
C SER A 586 -23.56 -19.12 40.67
N SER A 587 -24.78 -18.76 40.24
CA SER A 587 -25.65 -19.33 39.21
C SER A 587 -27.03 -18.61 39.18
N ILE A 588 -27.52 -18.27 37.96
CA ILE A 588 -28.93 -18.35 37.43
C ILE A 588 -29.88 -17.11 37.47
N PRO A 589 -30.74 -16.85 36.44
CA PRO A 589 -30.68 -17.14 34.99
C PRO A 589 -31.02 -15.92 34.09
N VAL A 590 -30.35 -15.78 32.94
CA VAL A 590 -30.80 -14.87 31.86
C VAL A 590 -31.39 -15.70 30.73
N SER A 591 -32.71 -15.87 30.78
CA SER A 591 -33.51 -16.45 29.70
C SER A 591 -34.73 -15.56 29.45
N ALA A 592 -34.57 -14.40 28.81
CA ALA A 592 -35.73 -13.63 28.34
C ALA A 592 -35.50 -12.50 27.30
N LEU A 593 -34.29 -11.97 27.06
CA LEU A 593 -34.14 -10.78 26.18
C LEU A 593 -32.96 -10.82 25.20
N LEU A 594 -32.63 -12.02 24.74
CA LEU A 594 -31.92 -12.26 23.48
C LEU A 594 -32.76 -13.20 22.61
N ARG A 595 -33.69 -12.61 21.86
CA ARG A 595 -34.37 -13.25 20.73
C ARG A 595 -34.50 -12.26 19.58
N SER A 596 -33.40 -12.02 18.88
CA SER A 596 -33.36 -11.97 17.40
C SER A 596 -31.92 -11.71 16.97
N SER A 597 -31.44 -12.57 16.06
CA SER A 597 -30.20 -12.48 15.26
C SER A 597 -28.85 -12.61 15.99
N SER A 598 -28.64 -13.74 16.65
CA SER A 598 -27.31 -14.39 16.71
C SER A 598 -27.48 -15.90 16.93
N THR A 599 -27.60 -16.65 15.83
CA THR A 599 -27.25 -18.08 15.83
C THR A 599 -25.86 -18.19 15.23
N PHE A 600 -24.83 -18.10 16.07
CA PHE A 600 -23.67 -18.97 15.86
C PHE A 600 -24.21 -20.38 16.11
N GLY A 601 -24.38 -21.15 15.03
CA GLY A 601 -24.79 -22.53 15.17
C GLY A 601 -23.80 -23.27 16.07
N ALA A 602 -24.31 -24.26 16.81
CA ALA A 602 -23.56 -25.43 17.25
C ALA A 602 -22.56 -25.89 16.16
N PRO A 603 -21.58 -26.79 16.44
CA PRO A 603 -21.12 -27.63 15.34
C PRO A 603 -22.39 -28.07 14.64
N ARG A 604 -22.55 -27.70 13.36
CA ARG A 604 -23.57 -28.37 12.55
C ARG A 604 -23.40 -29.83 12.93
N PRO A 605 -24.47 -30.63 13.09
CA PRO A 605 -24.23 -32.06 13.05
C PRO A 605 -23.24 -32.22 11.90
N GLN A 606 -22.11 -32.90 12.15
CA GLN A 606 -21.48 -33.59 11.05
C GLN A 606 -22.70 -34.24 10.40
N VAL A 607 -23.24 -33.61 9.34
CA VAL A 607 -23.81 -34.36 8.26
C VAL A 607 -22.68 -35.31 8.08
N ASN A 608 -22.98 -36.54 8.44
CA ASN A 608 -22.11 -37.66 8.23
C ASN A 608 -21.83 -37.55 6.72
N MET A 609 -20.81 -36.78 6.32
CA MET A 609 -20.41 -36.58 4.92
C MET A 609 -19.81 -37.90 4.42
N ALA A 610 -19.74 -38.90 5.31
CA ALA A 610 -19.69 -40.33 5.07
C ALA A 610 -20.87 -40.88 4.25
N GLU A 611 -21.98 -40.14 4.08
CA GLU A 611 -23.07 -40.47 3.14
C GLU A 611 -23.43 -39.25 2.27
N GLN A 612 -22.43 -38.58 1.67
CA GLN A 612 -22.70 -37.93 0.39
C GLN A 612 -22.93 -39.04 -0.63
N ASP A 613 -24.20 -39.29 -0.90
CA ASP A 613 -24.79 -39.89 -2.07
C ASP A 613 -23.78 -40.55 -3.04
N ARG A 614 -23.44 -41.82 -2.80
CA ARG A 614 -22.61 -42.65 -3.68
C ARG A 614 -23.34 -43.01 -4.98
N ARG A 615 -24.18 -42.11 -5.50
CA ARG A 615 -24.85 -42.30 -6.77
C ARG A 615 -23.84 -42.05 -7.89
N PRO A 616 -23.83 -42.89 -8.94
CA PRO A 616 -23.12 -42.59 -10.18
C PRO A 616 -23.43 -41.17 -10.66
N THR A 617 -22.44 -40.50 -11.25
CA THR A 617 -22.60 -39.15 -11.82
C THR A 617 -22.32 -39.19 -13.31
N ALA A 618 -23.15 -38.51 -14.09
CA ALA A 618 -22.93 -38.29 -15.51
C ALA A 618 -22.83 -36.78 -15.78
N VAL A 619 -21.81 -36.35 -16.52
CA VAL A 619 -21.64 -34.95 -16.94
C VAL A 619 -21.80 -34.86 -18.45
N ARG A 620 -22.73 -34.02 -18.92
CA ARG A 620 -22.94 -33.73 -20.34
C ARG A 620 -22.55 -32.29 -20.66
N GLY A 621 -21.68 -32.10 -21.64
CA GLY A 621 -21.31 -30.78 -22.17
C GLY A 621 -19.84 -30.71 -22.58
N VAL A 622 -19.23 -29.53 -22.44
CA VAL A 622 -17.85 -29.31 -22.89
C VAL A 622 -16.86 -29.94 -21.92
N ILE A 623 -15.98 -30.80 -22.43
CA ILE A 623 -14.92 -31.49 -21.66
C ILE A 623 -13.58 -31.28 -22.34
N ILE A 624 -12.59 -30.81 -21.57
CA ILE A 624 -11.24 -30.50 -22.06
C ILE A 624 -10.21 -31.24 -21.21
N HIS A 625 -9.35 -32.05 -21.82
CA HIS A 625 -8.26 -32.72 -21.11
C HIS A 625 -7.06 -32.97 -22.02
N ALA A 626 -5.89 -33.24 -21.44
CA ALA A 626 -4.68 -33.60 -22.17
C ALA A 626 -4.16 -34.97 -21.72
N THR A 627 -3.95 -35.89 -22.67
CA THR A 627 -3.37 -37.23 -22.39
C THR A 627 -1.86 -37.28 -22.60
N GLY A 628 -1.30 -36.23 -23.21
CA GLY A 628 0.12 -36.01 -23.42
C GLY A 628 0.42 -34.53 -23.69
N PRO A 629 1.71 -34.13 -23.75
CA PRO A 629 2.13 -32.74 -23.87
C PRO A 629 1.62 -32.03 -25.14
N GLU A 630 1.48 -32.76 -26.25
CA GLU A 630 0.98 -32.23 -27.53
C GLU A 630 -0.48 -32.64 -27.83
N HIS A 631 -1.15 -33.35 -26.90
CA HIS A 631 -2.45 -33.99 -27.15
C HIS A 631 -3.56 -33.37 -26.30
N LEU A 632 -3.98 -32.14 -26.64
CA LEU A 632 -5.17 -31.51 -26.06
C LEU A 632 -6.44 -31.96 -26.79
N THR A 633 -7.40 -32.50 -26.05
CA THR A 633 -8.71 -32.91 -26.56
C THR A 633 -9.78 -31.97 -26.02
N ILE A 634 -10.56 -31.36 -26.92
CA ILE A 634 -11.71 -30.49 -26.62
C ILE A 634 -12.96 -31.13 -27.22
N LEU A 635 -13.89 -31.57 -26.37
CA LEU A 635 -15.13 -32.23 -26.78
C LEU A 635 -16.32 -31.33 -26.41
N GLU A 636 -17.17 -30.96 -27.38
CA GLU A 636 -18.27 -29.99 -27.18
C GLU A 636 -19.53 -30.60 -26.56
N ASP A 637 -20.00 -31.73 -27.09
CA ASP A 637 -21.16 -32.48 -26.61
C ASP A 637 -20.69 -33.83 -26.04
N ALA A 638 -19.81 -33.83 -25.03
CA ALA A 638 -19.35 -35.08 -24.43
C ALA A 638 -20.30 -35.57 -23.34
N LEU A 639 -20.36 -36.89 -23.14
CA LEU A 639 -20.95 -37.55 -21.98
C LEU A 639 -19.84 -38.29 -21.23
N LEU A 640 -19.56 -37.84 -20.01
CA LEU A 640 -18.63 -38.48 -19.08
C LEU A 640 -19.43 -39.19 -17.99
N ALA A 641 -19.32 -40.51 -17.90
CA ALA A 641 -20.01 -41.32 -16.89
C ALA A 641 -19.03 -41.79 -15.82
N VAL A 642 -19.41 -41.65 -14.56
CA VAL A 642 -18.61 -41.97 -13.38
C VAL A 642 -19.42 -42.85 -12.43
N ASP A 643 -18.80 -43.92 -11.93
CA ASP A 643 -19.42 -44.85 -11.01
C ASP A 643 -19.60 -44.26 -9.59
N ALA A 644 -20.25 -45.02 -8.72
CA ALA A 644 -20.47 -44.70 -7.31
C ALA A 644 -19.18 -44.49 -6.49
N ASN A 645 -18.05 -45.01 -6.96
CA ASN A 645 -16.74 -44.93 -6.30
C ASN A 645 -15.89 -43.76 -6.82
N GLY A 646 -16.40 -43.00 -7.79
CA GLY A 646 -15.67 -41.91 -8.43
C GLY A 646 -14.77 -42.34 -9.58
N THR A 647 -14.94 -43.55 -10.12
CA THR A 647 -14.17 -44.08 -11.26
C THR A 647 -14.86 -43.74 -12.58
N ILE A 648 -14.11 -43.22 -13.53
CA ILE A 648 -14.58 -42.90 -14.88
C ILE A 648 -14.85 -44.22 -15.63
N ILE A 649 -16.10 -44.44 -16.03
CA ILE A 649 -16.52 -45.63 -16.77
C ILE A 649 -16.40 -45.39 -18.28
N SER A 650 -16.83 -44.21 -18.74
CA SER A 650 -16.80 -43.85 -20.17
C SER A 650 -16.68 -42.35 -20.38
N LEU A 651 -16.09 -41.98 -21.51
CA LEU A 651 -16.09 -40.63 -22.06
C LEU A 651 -16.41 -40.74 -23.56
N GLU A 652 -17.58 -40.27 -23.97
CA GLU A 652 -18.05 -40.35 -25.35
C GLU A 652 -18.33 -38.95 -25.91
N ALA A 653 -17.89 -38.67 -27.14
CA ALA A 653 -18.11 -37.40 -27.81
C ALA A 653 -19.39 -37.39 -28.66
N GLY A 654 -19.98 -36.21 -28.90
CA GLY A 654 -21.10 -36.02 -29.82
C GLY A 654 -22.42 -36.62 -29.32
N VAL A 655 -22.64 -36.67 -28.01
CA VAL A 655 -23.83 -37.27 -27.40
C VAL A 655 -24.95 -36.23 -27.31
N SER A 656 -25.99 -36.42 -28.13
CA SER A 656 -27.19 -35.59 -28.08
C SER A 656 -27.97 -35.83 -26.78
N ARG A 657 -28.81 -34.87 -26.38
CA ARG A 657 -29.63 -34.99 -25.15
C ARG A 657 -30.58 -36.19 -25.18
N GLN A 658 -31.04 -36.59 -26.36
CA GLN A 658 -31.94 -37.75 -26.52
C GLN A 658 -31.20 -39.08 -26.35
N ASP A 659 -29.89 -39.11 -26.63
CA ASP A 659 -29.05 -40.30 -26.56
C ASP A 659 -28.44 -40.55 -25.17
N VAL A 660 -28.60 -39.61 -24.22
CA VAL A 660 -28.08 -39.74 -22.85
C VAL A 660 -28.68 -40.94 -22.13
N ALA A 661 -30.01 -41.06 -22.09
CA ALA A 661 -30.67 -42.14 -21.36
C ALA A 661 -30.32 -43.53 -21.94
N PRO A 662 -30.39 -43.75 -23.27
CA PRO A 662 -29.96 -45.01 -23.88
C PRO A 662 -28.48 -45.35 -23.61
N LYS A 663 -27.57 -44.38 -23.65
CA LYS A 663 -26.14 -44.60 -23.41
C LYS A 663 -25.83 -44.92 -21.96
N LEU A 664 -26.45 -44.21 -21.01
CA LEU A 664 -26.31 -44.54 -19.59
C LEU A 664 -26.85 -45.94 -19.29
N ALA A 665 -28.01 -46.29 -19.87
CA ALA A 665 -28.59 -47.63 -19.70
C ALA A 665 -27.66 -48.74 -20.23
N ALA A 666 -26.97 -48.51 -21.35
CA ALA A 666 -25.97 -49.44 -21.90
C ALA A 666 -24.75 -49.65 -20.98
N LEU A 667 -24.45 -48.68 -20.12
CA LEU A 667 -23.40 -48.76 -19.09
C LEU A 667 -23.91 -49.34 -17.75
N GLY A 668 -25.18 -49.77 -17.70
CA GLY A 668 -25.82 -50.25 -16.48
C GLY A 668 -26.20 -49.13 -15.50
N LEU A 669 -26.26 -47.87 -15.97
CA LEU A 669 -26.66 -46.71 -15.19
C LEU A 669 -28.08 -46.26 -15.58
N ASP A 670 -28.94 -46.09 -14.59
CA ASP A 670 -30.30 -45.56 -14.79
C ASP A 670 -30.37 -44.08 -14.40
N LEU A 671 -31.15 -43.28 -15.12
CA LEU A 671 -31.34 -41.84 -14.84
C LEU A 671 -31.97 -41.59 -13.46
N ASP A 672 -32.79 -42.51 -12.95
CA ASP A 672 -33.39 -42.38 -11.62
C ASP A 672 -32.35 -42.50 -10.49
N ASN A 673 -31.23 -43.19 -10.75
CA ASN A 673 -30.16 -43.46 -9.79
C ASN A 673 -28.82 -42.78 -10.14
N CYS A 674 -28.76 -42.02 -11.24
CA CYS A 674 -27.57 -41.32 -11.72
C CYS A 674 -27.77 -39.81 -11.66
N ARG A 675 -26.82 -39.09 -11.05
CA ARG A 675 -26.83 -37.63 -11.04
C ARG A 675 -26.35 -37.10 -12.39
N LEU A 676 -27.27 -36.65 -13.23
CA LEU A 676 -26.95 -35.98 -14.50
C LEU A 676 -26.68 -34.48 -14.27
N VAL A 677 -25.49 -34.02 -14.67
CA VAL A 677 -25.08 -32.62 -14.66
C VAL A 677 -24.94 -32.15 -16.10
N GLU A 678 -25.79 -31.21 -16.53
CA GLU A 678 -25.71 -30.59 -17.85
C GLU A 678 -24.98 -29.25 -17.78
N LEU A 679 -23.88 -29.10 -18.52
CA LEU A 679 -23.10 -27.87 -18.56
C LEU A 679 -23.78 -26.86 -19.49
N CYS A 680 -23.87 -25.61 -19.03
CA CYS A 680 -24.41 -24.51 -19.83
C CYS A 680 -23.35 -23.93 -20.78
N PRO A 681 -23.74 -23.22 -21.85
CA PRO A 681 -22.80 -22.47 -22.68
C PRO A 681 -21.94 -21.52 -21.82
N GLY A 682 -20.62 -21.52 -22.06
CA GLY A 682 -19.64 -20.80 -21.25
C GLY A 682 -19.08 -21.59 -20.05
N GLN A 683 -19.53 -22.84 -19.85
CA GLN A 683 -18.97 -23.76 -18.86
C GLN A 683 -18.26 -24.94 -19.54
N PHE A 684 -17.19 -25.43 -18.91
CA PHE A 684 -16.49 -26.64 -19.35
C PHE A 684 -15.83 -27.36 -18.16
N LEU A 685 -15.62 -28.67 -18.31
CA LEU A 685 -14.97 -29.53 -17.33
C LEU A 685 -13.50 -29.79 -17.72
N ILE A 686 -12.57 -29.64 -16.77
CA ILE A 686 -11.15 -29.99 -16.92
C ILE A 686 -10.67 -30.90 -15.78
N PRO A 687 -9.58 -31.67 -15.95
CA PRO A 687 -8.97 -32.39 -14.84
C PRO A 687 -8.58 -31.44 -13.70
N GLY A 688 -8.64 -31.95 -12.48
CA GLY A 688 -8.12 -31.29 -11.29
C GLY A 688 -6.64 -30.94 -11.44
N PHE A 689 -6.24 -29.76 -10.96
CA PHE A 689 -4.82 -29.40 -11.00
C PHE A 689 -4.02 -30.21 -9.98
N VAL A 690 -2.77 -30.44 -10.32
CA VAL A 690 -1.78 -31.15 -9.51
C VAL A 690 -0.61 -30.21 -9.21
N ASP A 691 -0.48 -29.82 -7.94
CA ASP A 691 0.67 -29.06 -7.46
C ASP A 691 1.77 -30.03 -7.00
N THR A 692 2.85 -30.09 -7.77
CA THR A 692 3.93 -31.06 -7.54
C THR A 692 4.94 -30.62 -6.48
N HIS A 693 4.87 -29.37 -6.00
CA HIS A 693 5.79 -28.87 -4.99
C HIS A 693 5.24 -27.64 -4.26
N ASN A 694 4.99 -27.78 -2.95
CA ASN A 694 4.52 -26.69 -2.09
C ASN A 694 5.02 -26.86 -0.65
N HIS A 695 5.52 -25.78 -0.04
CA HIS A 695 5.80 -25.76 1.39
C HIS A 695 4.56 -25.36 2.18
N ALA A 696 3.93 -26.34 2.80
CA ALA A 696 2.76 -26.12 3.64
C ALA A 696 3.00 -25.09 4.76
N PRO A 697 4.12 -25.15 5.54
CA PRO A 697 4.33 -24.19 6.62
C PRO A 697 4.60 -22.76 6.12
N GLN A 698 4.92 -22.61 4.85
CA GLN A 698 5.23 -21.32 4.25
C GLN A 698 4.01 -20.60 3.65
N TRP A 699 2.83 -21.24 3.70
CA TRP A 699 1.60 -20.69 3.14
C TRP A 699 1.24 -19.30 3.67
N MET A 700 1.39 -19.07 4.97
CA MET A 700 0.96 -17.82 5.61
C MET A 700 1.84 -16.62 5.29
N HIS A 701 3.05 -16.83 4.78
CA HIS A 701 4.04 -15.78 4.56
C HIS A 701 4.52 -15.67 3.11
N ARG A 702 3.77 -16.22 2.17
CA ARG A 702 3.96 -15.93 0.74
C ARG A 702 4.06 -14.44 0.47
N GLY A 703 5.00 -14.07 -0.38
CA GLY A 703 5.25 -12.67 -0.75
C GLY A 703 6.19 -11.92 0.19
N LEU A 704 6.69 -12.57 1.26
CA LEU A 704 7.76 -12.01 2.08
C LEU A 704 9.15 -12.40 1.53
N GLY A 705 10.10 -11.45 1.57
CA GLY A 705 11.50 -11.69 1.22
C GLY A 705 11.78 -11.92 -0.27
N GLN A 706 10.87 -11.52 -1.16
CA GLN A 706 11.08 -11.55 -2.61
C GLN A 706 12.25 -10.64 -3.01
N GLY A 707 13.09 -11.10 -3.93
CA GLY A 707 14.35 -10.42 -4.28
C GLY A 707 15.54 -10.71 -3.36
N MET A 708 15.35 -11.38 -2.22
CA MET A 708 16.48 -11.87 -1.38
C MET A 708 17.07 -13.15 -1.96
N HIS A 709 18.38 -13.33 -1.86
CA HIS A 709 19.04 -14.59 -2.23
C HIS A 709 18.49 -15.78 -1.41
N ILE A 710 18.34 -16.96 -2.03
CA ILE A 710 17.66 -18.12 -1.40
C ILE A 710 18.17 -18.46 0.01
N LEU A 711 19.49 -18.49 0.25
CA LEU A 711 20.02 -18.83 1.58
C LEU A 711 19.74 -17.74 2.62
N GLU A 712 19.75 -16.48 2.20
CA GLU A 712 19.38 -15.34 3.04
C GLU A 712 17.88 -15.40 3.36
N TRP A 713 17.04 -15.62 2.34
CA TRP A 713 15.60 -15.76 2.46
C TRP A 713 15.19 -16.89 3.42
N LEU A 714 15.87 -18.05 3.33
CA LEU A 714 15.66 -19.15 4.26
C LEU A 714 15.92 -18.73 5.71
N SER A 715 17.04 -18.03 5.95
CA SER A 715 17.45 -17.61 7.30
C SER A 715 16.60 -16.49 7.90
N SER A 716 16.20 -15.52 7.09
CA SER A 716 15.50 -14.30 7.54
C SER A 716 13.99 -14.47 7.57
N THR A 717 13.45 -15.36 6.73
CA THR A 717 12.02 -15.47 6.47
C THR A 717 11.51 -16.89 6.70
N ALA A 718 12.03 -17.90 6.01
CA ALA A 718 11.43 -19.24 6.03
C ALA A 718 11.56 -19.90 7.41
N PHE A 719 12.78 -20.06 7.94
CA PHE A 719 13.00 -20.76 9.22
C PHE A 719 12.29 -20.12 10.41
N PRO A 720 12.30 -18.78 10.60
CA PRO A 720 11.54 -18.15 11.69
C PRO A 720 10.03 -18.43 11.62
N ASN A 721 9.47 -18.51 10.41
CA ASN A 721 8.04 -18.77 10.25
C ASN A 721 7.70 -20.25 10.38
N GLU A 722 8.52 -21.15 9.83
CA GLU A 722 8.28 -22.58 9.95
C GLU A 722 8.45 -23.10 11.40
N ALA A 723 9.32 -22.46 12.19
CA ALA A 723 9.50 -22.78 13.61
C ALA A 723 8.20 -22.64 14.43
N ARG A 724 7.28 -21.77 14.00
CA ARG A 724 5.99 -21.54 14.69
C ARG A 724 5.05 -22.73 14.64
N TYR A 725 5.31 -23.70 13.76
CA TYR A 725 4.49 -24.91 13.62
C TYR A 725 4.78 -25.96 14.71
N GLU A 726 5.66 -25.65 15.67
CA GLU A 726 5.72 -26.39 16.94
C GLU A 726 4.38 -26.28 17.70
N ASP A 727 3.68 -25.14 17.57
CA ASP A 727 2.34 -24.96 18.10
C ASP A 727 1.28 -25.61 17.18
N LEU A 728 0.63 -26.66 17.68
CA LEU A 728 -0.39 -27.41 16.95
C LEU A 728 -1.67 -26.62 16.68
N GLU A 729 -2.02 -25.63 17.51
CA GLU A 729 -3.17 -24.77 17.23
C GLU A 729 -2.87 -23.87 16.03
N HIS A 730 -1.68 -23.28 16.00
CA HIS A 730 -1.20 -22.52 14.85
C HIS A 730 -1.12 -23.40 13.59
N ALA A 731 -0.52 -24.59 13.70
CA ALA A 731 -0.40 -25.52 12.59
C ALA A 731 -1.77 -25.94 12.04
N GLY A 732 -2.72 -26.30 12.91
CA GLY A 732 -4.08 -26.66 12.53
C GLY A 732 -4.81 -25.53 11.80
N ALA A 733 -4.74 -24.31 12.32
CA ALA A 733 -5.36 -23.14 11.69
C ALA A 733 -4.73 -22.82 10.31
N ALA A 734 -3.41 -22.82 10.23
CA ALA A 734 -2.68 -22.49 9.01
C ALA A 734 -2.85 -23.55 7.92
N TYR A 735 -2.73 -24.84 8.26
CA TYR A 735 -2.92 -25.94 7.31
C TYR A 735 -4.38 -26.07 6.86
N SER A 736 -5.35 -25.79 7.73
CA SER A 736 -6.76 -25.72 7.34
C SER A 736 -6.98 -24.63 6.28
N ALA A 737 -6.41 -23.43 6.49
CA ALA A 737 -6.50 -22.33 5.53
C ALA A 737 -5.75 -22.61 4.22
N LEU A 738 -4.60 -23.30 4.29
CA LEU A 738 -3.84 -23.79 3.13
C LEU A 738 -4.70 -24.72 2.27
N VAL A 739 -5.25 -25.79 2.84
CA VAL A 739 -5.99 -26.80 2.07
C VAL A 739 -7.27 -26.19 1.48
N ASP A 740 -7.98 -25.31 2.20
CA ASP A 740 -9.11 -24.56 1.65
C ASP A 740 -8.70 -23.67 0.47
N GLY A 741 -7.58 -22.97 0.61
CA GLY A 741 -7.03 -22.11 -0.42
C GLY A 741 -6.62 -22.89 -1.67
N MET A 742 -5.94 -24.02 -1.49
CA MET A 742 -5.47 -24.88 -2.58
C MET A 742 -6.65 -25.53 -3.33
N LEU A 743 -7.65 -26.05 -2.61
CA LEU A 743 -8.89 -26.52 -3.22
C LEU A 743 -9.60 -25.40 -3.99
N ARG A 744 -9.67 -24.18 -3.43
CA ARG A 744 -10.25 -23.01 -4.13
C ARG A 744 -9.53 -22.68 -5.44
N GLN A 745 -8.22 -22.88 -5.50
CA GLN A 745 -7.41 -22.72 -6.70
C GLN A 745 -7.50 -23.91 -7.68
N GLY A 746 -8.33 -24.92 -7.38
CA GLY A 746 -8.52 -26.12 -8.20
C GLY A 746 -7.45 -27.19 -8.01
N VAL A 747 -6.63 -27.09 -6.96
CA VAL A 747 -5.60 -28.10 -6.66
C VAL A 747 -6.23 -29.28 -5.95
N THR A 748 -6.52 -30.33 -6.73
CA THR A 748 -7.09 -31.58 -6.24
C THR A 748 -6.03 -32.51 -5.65
N THR A 749 -4.79 -32.41 -6.14
CA THR A 749 -3.65 -33.21 -5.70
C THR A 749 -2.46 -32.30 -5.39
N ALA A 750 -1.81 -32.45 -4.23
CA ALA A 750 -0.64 -31.66 -3.87
C ALA A 750 0.51 -32.50 -3.26
N SER A 751 1.76 -32.13 -3.52
CA SER A 751 2.93 -32.65 -2.79
C SER A 751 3.42 -31.60 -1.80
N TYR A 752 3.20 -31.85 -0.51
CA TYR A 752 3.52 -30.92 0.56
C TYR A 752 4.83 -31.27 1.27
N TYR A 753 5.69 -30.27 1.39
CA TYR A 753 6.70 -30.20 2.44
C TYR A 753 6.03 -29.76 3.73
N GLY A 754 6.03 -30.62 4.75
CA GLY A 754 5.67 -30.25 6.12
C GLY A 754 6.78 -29.46 6.80
N SER A 755 6.56 -29.05 8.05
CA SER A 755 7.66 -28.54 8.90
C SER A 755 8.55 -29.70 9.39
N LEU A 756 9.61 -29.40 10.16
CA LEU A 756 10.37 -30.46 10.84
C LEU A 756 9.56 -31.13 11.97
N HIS A 757 8.48 -30.49 12.46
CA HIS A 757 7.67 -30.99 13.56
C HIS A 757 6.77 -32.13 13.08
N GLY A 758 6.95 -33.32 13.67
CA GLY A 758 6.23 -34.53 13.29
C GLY A 758 4.73 -34.43 13.50
N GLU A 759 4.30 -33.98 14.69
CA GLU A 759 2.88 -33.85 15.04
C GLU A 759 2.15 -32.85 14.12
N ALA A 760 2.77 -31.71 13.80
CA ALA A 760 2.22 -30.77 12.84
C ALA A 760 2.08 -31.39 11.44
N THR A 761 3.06 -32.19 11.01
CA THR A 761 2.99 -32.90 9.72
C THR A 761 1.86 -33.95 9.70
N GLN A 762 1.59 -34.61 10.83
CA GLN A 762 0.45 -35.52 10.98
C GLN A 762 -0.88 -34.75 10.90
N VAL A 763 -0.98 -33.58 11.54
CA VAL A 763 -2.15 -32.68 11.44
C VAL A 763 -2.42 -32.26 10.00
N LEU A 764 -1.37 -31.94 9.21
CA LEU A 764 -1.52 -31.64 7.79
C LEU A 764 -2.15 -32.81 7.02
N ALA A 765 -1.67 -34.05 7.26
CA ALA A 765 -2.22 -35.24 6.63
C ALA A 765 -3.69 -35.49 7.00
N ASP A 766 -4.05 -35.30 8.27
CA ASP A 766 -5.42 -35.44 8.76
C ASP A 766 -6.34 -34.40 8.10
N ILE A 767 -5.90 -33.14 7.98
CA ILE A 767 -6.66 -32.06 7.34
C ILE A 767 -6.86 -32.32 5.84
N CYS A 768 -5.82 -32.77 5.13
CA CYS A 768 -5.96 -33.13 3.71
C CYS A 768 -7.01 -34.24 3.53
N LEU A 769 -6.99 -35.27 4.38
CA LEU A 769 -7.95 -36.37 4.32
C LEU A 769 -9.38 -35.90 4.66
N ASP A 770 -9.55 -35.11 5.73
CA ASP A 770 -10.84 -34.60 6.19
C ASP A 770 -11.51 -33.70 5.13
N LYS A 771 -10.71 -32.80 4.54
CA LYS A 771 -11.18 -31.88 3.48
C LYS A 771 -11.28 -32.53 2.10
N GLY A 772 -10.83 -33.78 1.96
CA GLY A 772 -10.93 -34.55 0.72
C GLY A 772 -9.95 -34.09 -0.36
N GLN A 773 -8.79 -33.54 0.00
CA GLN A 773 -7.70 -33.26 -0.94
C GLN A 773 -6.76 -34.47 -1.03
N ARG A 774 -6.41 -34.88 -2.25
CA ARG A 774 -5.36 -35.90 -2.46
C ARG A 774 -4.00 -35.27 -2.16
N ALA A 775 -3.14 -35.94 -1.41
CA ALA A 775 -1.85 -35.34 -1.07
C ALA A 775 -0.72 -36.35 -0.85
N LEU A 776 0.50 -35.90 -1.13
CA LEU A 776 1.71 -36.46 -0.57
C LEU A 776 2.13 -35.55 0.58
N VAL A 777 2.38 -36.12 1.76
CA VAL A 777 2.75 -35.35 2.95
C VAL A 777 4.04 -35.90 3.53
N GLY A 778 5.05 -35.05 3.66
CA GLY A 778 6.37 -35.44 4.12
C GLY A 778 6.91 -34.50 5.19
N LYS A 779 7.43 -35.08 6.27
CA LYS A 779 8.13 -34.35 7.32
C LYS A 779 9.48 -33.88 6.76
N CYS A 780 9.78 -32.59 6.91
CA CYS A 780 11.01 -32.02 6.37
C CYS A 780 12.22 -32.47 7.20
N ASN A 781 13.22 -33.08 6.55
CA ASN A 781 14.45 -33.54 7.20
C ASN A 781 15.55 -32.46 7.03
N MET A 782 16.08 -31.99 8.16
CA MET A 782 17.11 -30.95 8.23
C MET A 782 17.90 -31.05 9.54
N ASN A 783 19.06 -31.72 9.52
CA ASN A 783 19.92 -31.87 10.71
C ASN A 783 21.22 -31.06 10.64
N ARG A 784 21.41 -30.27 9.58
CA ARG A 784 22.54 -29.34 9.38
C ARG A 784 22.06 -28.10 8.62
N GLY A 785 22.88 -27.04 8.58
CA GLY A 785 22.65 -25.91 7.67
C GLY A 785 21.43 -25.05 8.00
N SER A 786 20.84 -25.24 9.18
CA SER A 786 19.72 -24.46 9.72
C SER A 786 20.02 -24.00 11.16
N PRO A 787 19.33 -22.95 11.65
CA PRO A 787 19.51 -22.43 13.01
C PRO A 787 19.20 -23.48 14.09
N ASP A 788 19.85 -23.39 15.25
CA ASP A 788 19.69 -24.37 16.33
C ASP A 788 18.24 -24.48 16.85
N TYR A 789 17.45 -23.42 16.75
CA TYR A 789 16.04 -23.42 17.15
C TYR A 789 15.11 -24.09 16.13
N TYR A 790 15.59 -24.39 14.92
CA TYR A 790 14.80 -24.99 13.84
C TYR A 790 15.66 -25.97 13.04
N ARG A 791 16.05 -27.06 13.72
CA ARG A 791 16.85 -28.16 13.20
C ARG A 791 16.51 -29.45 13.93
N ASP A 792 16.59 -30.58 13.23
CA ASP A 792 16.49 -31.90 13.86
C ASP A 792 17.58 -32.09 14.92
N ALA A 793 17.21 -32.69 16.06
CA ALA A 793 18.11 -32.84 17.19
C ALA A 793 19.28 -33.80 16.89
N SER A 794 19.02 -34.86 16.12
CA SER A 794 20.04 -35.79 15.63
C SER A 794 19.56 -36.55 14.39
N VAL A 795 20.44 -37.33 13.77
CA VAL A 795 20.07 -38.24 12.68
C VAL A 795 19.00 -39.24 13.13
N GLU A 796 19.21 -39.86 14.29
CA GLU A 796 18.31 -40.86 14.88
C GLU A 796 16.93 -40.25 15.20
N ASP A 797 16.93 -38.99 15.66
CA ASP A 797 15.70 -38.24 15.91
C ASP A 797 14.91 -37.96 14.63
N SER A 798 15.59 -37.40 13.61
CA SER A 798 15.00 -37.10 12.30
C SER A 798 14.40 -38.36 11.67
N VAL A 799 15.12 -39.49 11.74
CA VAL A 799 14.69 -40.80 11.26
C VAL A 799 13.45 -41.30 12.00
N ARG A 800 13.46 -41.25 13.34
CA ARG A 800 12.34 -41.71 14.17
C ARG A 800 11.07 -40.94 13.86
N VAL A 801 11.15 -39.60 13.87
CA VAL A 801 10.01 -38.71 13.57
C VAL A 801 9.48 -38.94 12.15
N THR A 802 10.35 -39.13 11.17
CA THR A 802 9.93 -39.49 9.81
C THR A 802 9.18 -40.82 9.78
N ARG A 803 9.65 -41.87 10.48
CA ARG A 803 8.94 -43.15 10.56
C ARG A 803 7.57 -43.00 11.24
N ASP A 804 7.49 -42.22 12.31
CA ASP A 804 6.21 -41.96 13.01
C ASP A 804 5.19 -41.30 12.09
N CYS A 805 5.59 -40.29 11.30
CA CYS A 805 4.73 -39.67 10.28
C CYS A 805 4.30 -40.66 9.19
N ILE A 806 5.21 -41.50 8.69
CA ILE A 806 4.90 -42.54 7.70
C ILE A 806 3.86 -43.52 8.26
N HIS A 807 4.05 -43.98 9.50
CA HIS A 807 3.13 -44.88 10.17
C HIS A 807 1.76 -44.24 10.39
N HIS A 808 1.70 -42.97 10.79
CA HIS A 808 0.44 -42.24 10.92
C HIS A 808 -0.31 -42.15 9.60
N ILE A 809 0.36 -41.72 8.52
CA ILE A 809 -0.28 -41.57 7.20
C ILE A 809 -0.82 -42.92 6.68
N ARG A 810 -0.02 -43.99 6.80
CA ARG A 810 -0.47 -45.35 6.43
C ARG A 810 -1.59 -45.88 7.32
N ARG A 811 -1.76 -45.36 8.54
CA ARG A 811 -2.84 -45.75 9.44
C ARG A 811 -4.15 -45.06 9.09
N ILE A 812 -4.10 -43.76 8.75
CA ILE A 812 -5.31 -42.98 8.40
C ILE A 812 -5.81 -43.28 6.98
N ASP A 813 -4.92 -43.67 6.06
CA ASP A 813 -5.27 -44.17 4.72
C ASP A 813 -4.38 -45.37 4.32
N PRO A 814 -4.72 -46.59 4.78
CA PRO A 814 -3.95 -47.80 4.48
C PRO A 814 -3.86 -48.15 3.00
N SER A 815 -4.84 -47.68 2.21
CA SER A 815 -4.87 -47.90 0.76
C SER A 815 -3.95 -46.95 0.00
N GLY A 816 -3.52 -45.84 0.63
CA GLY A 816 -2.81 -44.75 -0.04
C GLY A 816 -3.61 -44.17 -1.20
N SER A 817 -4.95 -44.19 -1.12
CA SER A 817 -5.85 -43.78 -2.20
C SER A 817 -6.12 -42.29 -2.20
N MET A 818 -5.86 -41.58 -1.11
CA MET A 818 -5.99 -40.14 -0.95
C MET A 818 -4.67 -39.54 -0.45
N ILE A 819 -4.10 -40.09 0.63
CA ILE A 819 -2.90 -39.55 1.26
C ILE A 819 -1.76 -40.56 1.20
N ARG A 820 -0.59 -40.13 0.74
CA ARG A 820 0.63 -40.95 0.71
C ARG A 820 1.76 -40.26 1.46
N PRO A 821 2.63 -41.01 2.16
CA PRO A 821 3.84 -40.43 2.71
C PRO A 821 4.85 -40.13 1.59
N VAL A 822 5.69 -39.11 1.79
CA VAL A 822 6.83 -38.79 0.92
C VAL A 822 8.05 -38.47 1.77
N LEU A 823 9.20 -39.08 1.45
CA LEU A 823 10.47 -38.74 2.10
C LEU A 823 10.92 -37.36 1.64
N THR A 824 11.28 -36.51 2.59
CA THR A 824 11.51 -35.09 2.32
C THR A 824 12.85 -34.62 2.91
N PRO A 825 14.00 -35.15 2.46
CA PRO A 825 15.26 -34.44 2.64
C PRO A 825 15.09 -33.05 2.02
N ARG A 826 15.22 -31.99 2.82
CA ARG A 826 14.90 -30.64 2.32
C ARG A 826 15.71 -30.33 1.07
N PHE A 827 17.02 -30.52 1.19
CA PHE A 827 18.06 -30.39 0.18
C PHE A 827 19.40 -30.78 0.81
N ALA A 828 20.40 -31.05 -0.02
CA ALA A 828 21.67 -31.66 0.39
C ALA A 828 22.38 -30.86 1.49
N ILE A 829 22.39 -29.53 1.41
CA ILE A 829 23.11 -28.71 2.39
C ILE A 829 22.53 -28.82 3.81
N SER A 830 21.25 -29.17 3.93
CA SER A 830 20.58 -29.34 5.23
C SER A 830 20.66 -30.74 5.82
N CYS A 831 21.22 -31.70 5.10
CA CYS A 831 21.30 -33.09 5.54
C CYS A 831 22.76 -33.54 5.64
N GLU A 832 23.12 -34.18 6.75
CA GLU A 832 24.40 -34.87 6.84
C GLU A 832 24.40 -36.15 5.98
N PRO A 833 25.58 -36.60 5.50
CA PRO A 833 25.74 -37.87 4.79
C PRO A 833 25.01 -39.06 5.44
N LYS A 834 25.13 -39.18 6.77
CA LYS A 834 24.51 -40.26 7.53
C LYS A 834 22.98 -40.20 7.46
N LEU A 835 22.39 -39.01 7.55
CA LEU A 835 20.94 -38.84 7.41
C LEU A 835 20.47 -39.21 6.01
N LEU A 836 21.18 -38.78 4.96
CA LEU A 836 20.85 -39.14 3.58
C LEU A 836 20.90 -40.68 3.37
N ALA A 837 21.90 -41.36 3.96
CA ALA A 837 22.01 -42.82 3.89
C ALA A 837 20.86 -43.55 4.61
N GLU A 838 20.43 -43.07 5.78
CA GLU A 838 19.30 -43.65 6.52
C GLU A 838 17.97 -43.43 5.77
N LEU A 839 17.74 -42.23 5.22
CA LEU A 839 16.58 -41.96 4.37
C LEU A 839 16.60 -42.82 3.10
N GLY A 840 17.77 -43.01 2.50
CA GLY A 840 17.98 -43.92 1.37
C GLY A 840 17.69 -45.38 1.68
N THR A 841 18.00 -45.81 2.91
CA THR A 841 17.67 -47.15 3.41
C THR A 841 16.15 -47.30 3.54
N MET A 842 15.46 -46.29 4.09
CA MET A 842 13.99 -46.28 4.16
C MET A 842 13.34 -46.27 2.78
N ALA A 843 13.89 -45.53 1.82
CA ALA A 843 13.43 -45.54 0.44
C ALA A 843 13.55 -46.94 -0.19
N ALA A 844 14.65 -47.65 0.08
CA ALA A 844 14.84 -49.02 -0.39
C ALA A 844 13.90 -50.03 0.29
N GLU A 845 13.52 -49.81 1.55
CA GLU A 845 12.51 -50.61 2.28
C GLU A 845 11.09 -50.40 1.72
N HIS A 846 10.84 -49.26 1.07
CA HIS A 846 9.53 -48.83 0.58
C HIS A 846 9.64 -48.24 -0.85
N PRO A 847 9.88 -49.09 -1.87
CA PRO A 847 10.14 -48.65 -3.25
C PRO A 847 8.94 -47.95 -3.92
N ASP A 848 7.75 -48.07 -3.35
CA ASP A 848 6.53 -47.39 -3.77
C ASP A 848 6.39 -45.96 -3.23
N MET A 849 7.15 -45.62 -2.18
CA MET A 849 7.12 -44.33 -1.52
C MET A 849 7.86 -43.27 -2.34
N ALA A 850 7.25 -42.09 -2.45
CA ALA A 850 7.88 -40.97 -3.14
C ALA A 850 9.01 -40.35 -2.33
N ILE A 851 9.92 -39.68 -3.03
CA ILE A 851 10.98 -38.86 -2.46
C ILE A 851 10.83 -37.47 -3.09
N GLN A 852 10.94 -36.42 -2.29
CA GLN A 852 10.98 -35.04 -2.79
C GLN A 852 12.16 -34.29 -2.17
N THR A 853 12.87 -33.52 -2.98
CA THR A 853 13.97 -32.63 -2.56
C THR A 853 14.08 -31.44 -3.51
N HIS A 854 14.68 -30.33 -3.06
CA HIS A 854 15.19 -29.32 -4.00
C HIS A 854 16.46 -29.85 -4.68
N PHE A 855 16.67 -29.40 -5.92
CA PHE A 855 17.75 -29.88 -6.78
C PHE A 855 18.22 -28.78 -7.73
N ASN A 856 19.51 -28.40 -7.64
CA ASN A 856 20.16 -27.39 -8.48
C ASN A 856 19.27 -26.15 -8.74
N GLU A 857 18.73 -25.54 -7.67
CA GLU A 857 17.86 -24.37 -7.74
C GLU A 857 18.67 -23.08 -7.98
N SER A 858 19.81 -22.92 -7.30
CA SER A 858 20.60 -21.68 -7.38
C SER A 858 22.10 -21.92 -7.34
N GLU A 859 22.86 -20.96 -7.88
CA GLU A 859 24.32 -20.97 -7.86
C GLU A 859 24.91 -21.05 -6.43
N GLN A 860 24.23 -20.47 -5.44
CA GLN A 860 24.67 -20.53 -4.04
C GLN A 860 24.47 -21.92 -3.45
N GLU A 861 23.32 -22.55 -3.74
CA GLU A 861 23.03 -23.92 -3.33
C GLU A 861 24.03 -24.90 -3.95
N VAL A 862 24.21 -24.87 -5.28
CA VAL A 862 25.13 -25.78 -6.00
C VAL A 862 26.55 -25.68 -5.45
N ARG A 863 27.02 -24.46 -5.16
CA ARG A 863 28.33 -24.26 -4.51
C ARG A 863 28.37 -24.80 -3.09
N GLY A 864 27.31 -24.58 -2.30
CA GLY A 864 27.16 -25.11 -0.95
C GLY A 864 27.19 -26.63 -0.91
N THR A 865 26.45 -27.29 -1.82
CA THR A 865 26.43 -28.75 -1.95
C THR A 865 27.82 -29.29 -2.28
N ARG A 866 28.51 -28.73 -3.28
CA ARG A 866 29.88 -29.14 -3.64
C ARG A 866 30.90 -28.95 -2.51
N ALA A 867 30.76 -27.89 -1.71
CA ALA A 867 31.64 -27.65 -0.57
C ALA A 867 31.44 -28.68 0.55
N LEU A 868 30.19 -29.11 0.78
CA LEU A 868 29.84 -30.06 1.83
C LEU A 868 30.00 -31.52 1.41
N PHE A 869 30.00 -31.79 0.10
CA PHE A 869 30.10 -33.13 -0.50
C PHE A 869 31.15 -33.15 -1.62
N PRO A 870 32.44 -32.90 -1.32
CA PRO A 870 33.50 -32.75 -2.32
C PRO A 870 33.79 -34.02 -3.12
N ASP A 871 33.36 -35.19 -2.64
CA ASP A 871 33.53 -36.49 -3.31
C ASP A 871 32.62 -36.64 -4.55
N PHE A 872 31.65 -35.74 -4.73
CA PHE A 872 30.69 -35.79 -5.83
C PHE A 872 30.83 -34.57 -6.74
N SER A 873 30.80 -34.81 -8.06
CA SER A 873 30.89 -33.77 -9.08
C SER A 873 29.52 -33.20 -9.49
N SER A 874 28.43 -33.91 -9.18
CA SER A 874 27.04 -33.53 -9.49
C SER A 874 26.08 -33.91 -8.36
N GLU A 875 24.98 -33.15 -8.21
CA GLU A 875 23.92 -33.50 -7.24
C GLU A 875 23.22 -34.80 -7.65
N ALA A 876 23.17 -35.10 -8.96
CA ALA A 876 22.60 -36.34 -9.47
C ALA A 876 23.34 -37.57 -8.90
N ASP A 877 24.67 -37.57 -8.93
CA ASP A 877 25.45 -38.69 -8.41
C ASP A 877 25.41 -38.75 -6.87
N LEU A 878 25.34 -37.59 -6.20
CA LEU A 878 25.19 -37.49 -4.76
C LEU A 878 23.90 -38.19 -4.29
N TYR A 879 22.73 -37.75 -4.77
CA TYR A 879 21.46 -38.33 -4.34
C TYR A 879 21.31 -39.77 -4.84
N HIS A 880 21.84 -40.12 -6.02
CA HIS A 880 21.83 -41.49 -6.50
C HIS A 880 22.67 -42.43 -5.61
N HIS A 881 23.85 -41.98 -5.16
CA HIS A 881 24.69 -42.73 -4.22
C HIS A 881 23.93 -43.12 -2.96
N TYR A 882 23.15 -42.19 -2.42
CA TYR A 882 22.27 -42.42 -1.27
C TYR A 882 20.92 -43.08 -1.63
N ARG A 883 20.72 -43.57 -2.86
CA ARG A 883 19.46 -44.22 -3.30
C ARG A 883 18.21 -43.33 -3.22
N LEU A 884 18.40 -42.01 -3.32
CA LEU A 884 17.34 -41.01 -3.26
C LEU A 884 16.88 -40.52 -4.65
N LEU A 885 17.47 -41.05 -5.73
CA LEU A 885 17.02 -40.81 -7.10
C LEU A 885 16.46 -42.09 -7.74
N GLY A 886 15.24 -41.98 -8.27
CA GLY A 886 14.60 -43.03 -9.06
C GLY A 886 13.22 -42.60 -9.60
N PRO A 887 12.40 -43.56 -10.07
CA PRO A 887 11.11 -43.28 -10.72
C PRO A 887 10.05 -42.61 -9.84
N ARG A 888 10.28 -42.55 -8.53
CA ARG A 888 9.39 -41.92 -7.54
C ARG A 888 9.98 -40.64 -6.93
N THR A 889 11.08 -40.14 -7.48
CA THR A 889 11.73 -38.92 -7.01
C THR A 889 11.18 -37.69 -7.73
N ILE A 890 10.78 -36.70 -6.95
CA ILE A 890 10.28 -35.39 -7.36
C ILE A 890 11.39 -34.36 -7.08
N LEU A 891 11.97 -33.79 -8.13
CA LEU A 891 13.05 -32.82 -8.03
C LEU A 891 12.52 -31.41 -8.31
N ALA A 892 12.52 -30.55 -7.30
CA ALA A 892 12.05 -29.18 -7.44
C ALA A 892 13.10 -28.29 -8.12
N HIS A 893 12.62 -27.37 -8.96
CA HIS A 893 13.37 -26.34 -9.68
C HIS A 893 14.20 -26.82 -10.87
N CYS A 894 15.32 -27.52 -10.64
CA CYS A 894 16.23 -27.97 -11.69
C CYS A 894 16.64 -26.85 -12.68
N THR A 895 17.04 -25.68 -12.16
CA THR A 895 17.31 -24.48 -12.98
C THR A 895 18.70 -24.49 -13.59
N ILE A 896 19.69 -25.01 -12.87
CA ILE A 896 21.10 -25.07 -13.26
C ILE A 896 21.49 -26.52 -13.52
N MET A 897 21.28 -26.96 -14.76
CA MET A 897 21.46 -28.38 -15.12
C MET A 897 22.56 -28.56 -16.14
N THR A 898 23.47 -29.50 -15.87
CA THR A 898 24.43 -29.95 -16.90
C THR A 898 23.80 -31.00 -17.82
N PRO A 899 24.26 -31.15 -19.08
CA PRO A 899 23.78 -32.20 -19.97
C PRO A 899 23.96 -33.63 -19.41
N TYR A 900 24.97 -33.83 -18.56
CA TYR A 900 25.17 -35.10 -17.85
C TYR A 900 24.03 -35.36 -16.86
N GLU A 901 23.71 -34.40 -16.00
CA GLU A 901 22.64 -34.54 -15.01
C GLU A 901 21.29 -34.75 -15.69
N ILE A 902 20.98 -34.03 -16.78
CA ILE A 902 19.74 -34.23 -17.53
C ILE A 902 19.61 -35.68 -18.01
N ARG A 903 20.65 -36.22 -18.66
CA ARG A 903 20.65 -37.63 -19.08
C ARG A 903 20.51 -38.58 -17.89
N ARG A 904 21.17 -38.26 -16.78
CA ARG A 904 21.11 -39.07 -15.56
C ARG A 904 19.70 -39.12 -14.97
N LEU A 905 19.01 -37.99 -14.89
CA LEU A 905 17.63 -37.91 -14.43
C LEU A 905 16.69 -38.72 -15.32
N ARG A 906 16.86 -38.64 -16.65
CA ARG A 906 16.12 -39.46 -17.62
C ARG A 906 16.35 -40.95 -17.38
N ASP A 907 17.61 -41.37 -17.31
CA ASP A 907 17.97 -42.79 -17.17
C ASP A 907 17.48 -43.39 -15.84
N LEU A 908 17.37 -42.57 -14.80
CA LEU A 908 16.83 -42.95 -13.50
C LEU A 908 15.30 -42.80 -13.39
N GLY A 909 14.66 -42.21 -14.40
CA GLY A 909 13.21 -41.99 -14.44
C GLY A 909 12.69 -40.92 -13.48
N CYS A 910 13.52 -39.97 -13.05
CA CYS A 910 13.11 -38.92 -12.10
C CYS A 910 12.05 -37.98 -12.70
N GLY A 911 11.17 -37.45 -11.84
CA GLY A 911 10.24 -36.38 -12.18
C GLY A 911 10.78 -35.00 -11.78
N VAL A 912 10.40 -33.96 -12.53
CA VAL A 912 10.77 -32.57 -12.23
C VAL A 912 9.53 -31.76 -11.86
N ALA A 913 9.59 -31.06 -10.72
CA ALA A 913 8.60 -30.07 -10.31
C ALA A 913 9.10 -28.66 -10.68
N HIS A 914 8.63 -28.16 -11.83
CA HIS A 914 8.99 -26.83 -12.30
C HIS A 914 8.22 -25.76 -11.51
N CYS A 915 8.95 -24.88 -10.81
CA CYS A 915 8.38 -23.86 -9.92
C CYS A 915 8.65 -22.44 -10.45
N PRO A 916 8.08 -22.05 -11.60
CA PRO A 916 8.49 -20.85 -12.32
C PRO A 916 8.24 -19.56 -11.53
N THR A 917 7.17 -19.51 -10.73
CA THR A 917 6.89 -18.33 -9.88
C THR A 917 8.05 -18.08 -8.92
N ALA A 918 8.45 -19.09 -8.14
CA ALA A 918 9.56 -18.95 -7.21
C ALA A 918 10.88 -18.67 -7.90
N ASN A 919 11.17 -19.39 -8.99
CA ASN A 919 12.44 -19.25 -9.71
C ASN A 919 12.66 -17.84 -10.31
N MET A 920 11.59 -17.13 -10.63
CA MET A 920 11.68 -15.76 -11.18
C MET A 920 11.57 -14.66 -10.12
N THR A 921 11.25 -14.98 -8.86
CA THR A 921 10.97 -13.95 -7.82
C THR A 921 11.83 -14.05 -6.56
N VAL A 922 12.39 -15.23 -6.25
CA VAL A 922 13.42 -15.37 -5.21
C VAL A 922 14.75 -14.86 -5.79
N GLY A 923 15.45 -13.99 -5.05
CA GLY A 923 16.69 -13.35 -5.48
C GLY A 923 17.83 -14.34 -5.78
N GLY A 924 18.79 -13.93 -6.59
CA GLY A 924 19.71 -14.88 -7.23
C GLY A 924 20.05 -14.56 -8.67
N GLY A 925 19.25 -13.70 -9.31
CA GLY A 925 19.20 -13.53 -10.75
C GLY A 925 17.93 -14.19 -11.31
N PHE A 926 17.72 -14.07 -12.62
CA PHE A 926 16.59 -14.71 -13.28
C PHE A 926 16.89 -16.20 -13.49
N MET A 927 16.28 -17.07 -12.68
CA MET A 927 16.47 -18.51 -12.79
C MET A 927 15.36 -19.11 -13.65
N ALA A 928 15.73 -19.72 -14.77
CA ALA A 928 14.76 -20.36 -15.65
C ALA A 928 15.20 -21.80 -15.93
N ALA A 929 14.35 -22.78 -15.61
CA ALA A 929 14.66 -24.17 -15.87
C ALA A 929 14.57 -24.50 -17.38
N PRO A 930 15.44 -25.38 -17.93
CA PRO A 930 15.44 -25.75 -19.34
C PRO A 930 14.36 -26.79 -19.65
N ILE A 931 13.08 -26.46 -19.40
CA ILE A 931 11.95 -27.40 -19.47
C ILE A 931 11.79 -28.02 -20.86
N ARG A 932 12.01 -27.25 -21.93
CA ARG A 932 11.96 -27.77 -23.30
C ARG A 932 12.95 -28.93 -23.50
N GLU A 933 14.16 -28.84 -22.94
CA GLU A 933 15.15 -29.91 -23.06
C GLU A 933 14.72 -31.15 -22.25
N PHE A 934 14.16 -30.97 -21.06
CA PHE A 934 13.61 -32.09 -20.28
C PHE A 934 12.54 -32.85 -21.07
N MET A 935 11.60 -32.13 -21.69
CA MET A 935 10.55 -32.73 -22.50
C MET A 935 11.11 -33.46 -23.73
N ARG A 936 12.08 -32.86 -24.45
CA ARG A 936 12.76 -33.51 -25.60
C ARG A 936 13.48 -34.80 -25.20
N GLN A 937 14.00 -34.87 -23.97
CA GLN A 937 14.66 -36.06 -23.42
C GLN A 937 13.67 -37.07 -22.81
N GLY A 938 12.37 -36.78 -22.81
CA GLY A 938 11.33 -37.65 -22.25
C GLY A 938 11.25 -37.64 -20.72
N ILE A 939 11.83 -36.63 -20.05
CA ILE A 939 11.69 -36.43 -18.61
C ILE A 939 10.29 -35.90 -18.32
N THR A 940 9.61 -36.47 -17.32
CA THR A 940 8.28 -36.04 -16.92
C THR A 940 8.37 -34.76 -16.08
N VAL A 941 7.62 -33.73 -16.47
CA VAL A 941 7.60 -32.43 -15.79
C VAL A 941 6.19 -32.09 -15.31
N GLY A 942 6.09 -31.64 -14.07
CA GLY A 942 4.89 -31.05 -13.48
C GLY A 942 5.14 -29.60 -13.06
N LEU A 943 4.09 -28.91 -12.61
CA LEU A 943 4.18 -27.55 -12.08
C LEU A 943 4.10 -27.54 -10.55
N GLY A 944 4.87 -26.68 -9.92
CA GLY A 944 4.87 -26.42 -8.49
C GLY A 944 4.57 -24.96 -8.17
N THR A 945 3.79 -24.69 -7.13
CA THR A 945 3.56 -23.30 -6.68
C THR A 945 4.66 -22.80 -5.76
N ASP A 946 5.29 -23.71 -5.01
CA ASP A 946 6.39 -23.42 -4.09
C ASP A 946 6.06 -22.30 -3.09
N SER A 947 4.91 -22.41 -2.41
CA SER A 947 4.46 -21.36 -1.46
C SER A 947 5.58 -20.94 -0.52
N GLY A 948 5.88 -19.65 -0.46
CA GLY A 948 7.01 -19.10 0.28
C GLY A 948 7.94 -18.41 -0.70
N GLY A 949 8.76 -19.20 -1.39
CA GLY A 949 9.57 -18.74 -2.52
C GLY A 949 8.69 -18.18 -3.63
N GLY A 950 7.68 -18.93 -4.02
CA GLY A 950 6.57 -18.50 -4.86
C GLY A 950 5.52 -17.71 -4.06
N TYR A 951 5.23 -16.49 -4.51
CA TYR A 951 4.21 -15.64 -3.87
C TYR A 951 2.77 -16.04 -4.24
N SER A 952 2.57 -16.80 -5.34
CA SER A 952 1.26 -17.20 -5.83
C SER A 952 1.04 -18.70 -5.70
N SER A 953 -0.09 -19.10 -5.09
CA SER A 953 -0.54 -20.49 -5.01
C SER A 953 -1.54 -20.87 -6.11
N SER A 954 -1.59 -20.11 -7.21
CA SER A 954 -2.49 -20.39 -8.33
C SER A 954 -1.77 -21.22 -9.40
N MET A 955 -2.34 -22.36 -9.76
CA MET A 955 -1.84 -23.19 -10.86
C MET A 955 -1.99 -22.50 -12.22
N LEU A 956 -2.96 -21.58 -12.36
CA LEU A 956 -3.07 -20.72 -13.54
C LEU A 956 -1.86 -19.80 -13.66
N ASN A 957 -1.40 -19.21 -12.55
CA ASN A 957 -0.18 -18.41 -12.54
C ASN A 957 1.06 -19.28 -12.78
N ALA A 958 1.13 -20.50 -12.22
CA ALA A 958 2.22 -21.42 -12.52
C ALA A 958 2.31 -21.74 -14.03
N MET A 959 1.18 -21.95 -14.71
CA MET A 959 1.15 -22.14 -16.17
C MET A 959 1.63 -20.89 -16.93
N ARG A 960 1.11 -19.70 -16.58
CA ARG A 960 1.50 -18.43 -17.21
C ARG A 960 2.99 -18.15 -17.03
N HIS A 961 3.50 -18.34 -15.82
CA HIS A 961 4.90 -18.14 -15.50
C HIS A 961 5.80 -19.18 -16.17
N ALA A 962 5.35 -20.43 -16.36
CA ALA A 962 6.07 -21.42 -17.15
C ALA A 962 6.19 -21.00 -18.62
N LEU A 963 5.12 -20.46 -19.21
CA LEU A 963 5.17 -19.88 -20.56
C LEU A 963 6.19 -18.76 -20.63
N ILE A 964 6.11 -17.76 -19.73
CA ILE A 964 7.03 -16.62 -19.69
C ILE A 964 8.48 -17.09 -19.53
N ALA A 965 8.75 -18.00 -18.59
CA ALA A 965 10.08 -18.55 -18.36
C ALA A 965 10.61 -19.27 -19.61
N SER A 966 9.75 -19.99 -20.34
CA SER A 966 10.13 -20.68 -21.57
C SER A 966 10.40 -19.72 -22.74
N PHE A 967 9.65 -18.62 -22.87
CA PHE A 967 9.92 -17.59 -23.87
C PHE A 967 11.23 -16.84 -23.57
N ALA A 968 11.48 -16.54 -22.29
CA ALA A 968 12.75 -15.96 -21.87
C ALA A 968 13.92 -16.92 -22.17
N ARG A 969 13.75 -18.22 -21.92
CA ARG A 969 14.73 -19.25 -22.28
C ARG A 969 14.95 -19.37 -23.78
N ASP A 970 13.89 -19.39 -24.57
CA ASP A 970 13.98 -19.39 -26.03
C ASP A 970 14.81 -18.19 -26.51
N PHE A 971 14.52 -16.99 -26.01
CA PHE A 971 15.27 -15.78 -26.36
C PHE A 971 16.76 -15.87 -25.98
N MET A 972 17.12 -16.56 -24.90
CA MET A 972 18.51 -16.72 -24.49
C MET A 972 19.24 -17.79 -25.31
N ASP A 973 18.61 -18.95 -25.53
CA ASP A 973 19.28 -20.16 -25.99
C ASP A 973 19.08 -20.45 -27.49
N ALA A 974 17.89 -20.21 -28.05
CA ALA A 974 17.51 -20.64 -29.40
C ALA A 974 17.15 -19.50 -30.37
N LYS A 975 16.40 -18.48 -29.91
CA LYS A 975 15.94 -17.29 -30.63
C LYS A 975 15.09 -17.56 -31.88
N ASP A 976 14.51 -18.75 -31.97
CA ASP A 976 13.72 -19.21 -33.12
C ASP A 976 12.33 -19.75 -32.72
N GLY A 977 11.96 -19.64 -31.44
CA GLY A 977 10.69 -20.14 -30.89
C GLY A 977 10.71 -21.62 -30.52
N SER A 978 11.75 -22.38 -30.85
CA SER A 978 11.80 -23.82 -30.58
C SER A 978 11.96 -24.17 -29.08
N GLY A 979 12.37 -23.20 -28.27
CA GLY A 979 12.52 -23.26 -26.82
C GLY A 979 11.23 -22.98 -26.02
N ALA A 980 10.25 -22.31 -26.64
CA ALA A 980 9.03 -21.88 -25.97
C ALA A 980 8.05 -23.04 -25.76
N LEU A 981 7.34 -23.03 -24.64
CA LEU A 981 6.26 -23.97 -24.32
C LEU A 981 4.92 -23.50 -24.91
N SER A 982 4.05 -24.44 -25.26
CA SER A 982 2.68 -24.20 -25.67
C SER A 982 1.69 -24.22 -24.50
N LEU A 983 0.46 -23.79 -24.74
CA LEU A 983 -0.62 -23.82 -23.74
C LEU A 983 -1.01 -25.26 -23.37
N GLU A 984 -0.99 -26.16 -24.35
CA GLU A 984 -1.23 -27.59 -24.19
C GLU A 984 -0.21 -28.23 -23.26
N GLU A 985 1.06 -27.87 -23.45
CA GLU A 985 2.17 -28.40 -22.67
C GLU A 985 2.07 -27.97 -21.21
N VAL A 986 1.87 -26.68 -20.93
CA VAL A 986 1.74 -26.19 -19.55
C VAL A 986 0.47 -26.70 -18.87
N PHE A 987 -0.63 -26.88 -19.62
CA PHE A 987 -1.84 -27.49 -19.09
C PHE A 987 -1.64 -28.97 -18.77
N TYR A 988 -0.94 -29.71 -19.64
CA TYR A 988 -0.55 -31.09 -19.35
C TYR A 988 0.35 -31.16 -18.11
N MET A 989 1.35 -30.27 -17.97
CA MET A 989 2.19 -30.21 -16.77
C MET A 989 1.38 -29.91 -15.50
N ALA A 990 0.34 -29.09 -15.57
CA ALA A 990 -0.56 -28.77 -14.45
C ALA A 990 -1.53 -29.91 -14.09
N THR A 991 -1.67 -30.93 -14.94
CA THR A 991 -2.67 -32.01 -14.80
C THR A 991 -2.00 -33.38 -14.92
N GLY A 992 -2.05 -34.03 -16.09
CA GLY A 992 -1.52 -35.38 -16.34
C GLY A 992 -0.01 -35.52 -16.11
N GLY A 993 0.79 -34.53 -16.52
CA GLY A 993 2.23 -34.47 -16.27
C GLY A 993 2.54 -34.38 -14.78
N GLY A 994 1.87 -33.47 -14.06
CA GLY A 994 1.99 -33.35 -12.61
C GLY A 994 1.58 -34.64 -11.89
N ALA A 995 0.46 -35.25 -12.27
CA ALA A 995 -0.01 -36.52 -11.72
C ALA A 995 1.04 -37.64 -11.87
N ARG A 996 1.72 -37.72 -13.02
CA ARG A 996 2.81 -38.68 -13.24
C ARG A 996 4.01 -38.38 -12.34
N VAL A 997 4.43 -37.12 -12.20
CA VAL A 997 5.53 -36.71 -11.31
C VAL A 997 5.27 -37.15 -9.86
N VAL A 998 4.05 -36.92 -9.35
CA VAL A 998 3.70 -37.27 -7.95
C VAL A 998 3.27 -38.73 -7.78
N GLY A 999 3.38 -39.56 -8.82
CA GLY A 999 3.09 -41.00 -8.76
C GLY A 999 1.59 -41.37 -8.71
N PHE A 1000 0.71 -40.45 -9.10
CA PHE A 1000 -0.74 -40.68 -9.27
C PHE A 1000 -1.19 -40.71 -10.75
N GLY A 1001 -0.25 -40.74 -11.70
CA GLY A 1001 -0.54 -40.65 -13.14
C GLY A 1001 -1.42 -41.77 -13.70
N ASP A 1002 -1.46 -42.94 -13.07
CA ASP A 1002 -2.37 -44.03 -13.43
C ASP A 1002 -3.78 -43.86 -12.84
N SER A 1003 -3.94 -42.95 -11.89
CA SER A 1003 -5.18 -42.75 -11.13
C SER A 1003 -5.90 -41.46 -11.48
N VAL A 1004 -5.21 -40.37 -11.83
CA VAL A 1004 -5.80 -39.05 -12.08
C VAL A 1004 -5.05 -38.29 -13.19
N GLY A 1005 -5.42 -37.02 -13.41
CA GLY A 1005 -4.72 -36.08 -14.30
C GLY A 1005 -5.30 -35.98 -15.72
N ASP A 1006 -6.18 -36.91 -16.09
CA ASP A 1006 -6.96 -36.87 -17.33
C ASP A 1006 -8.26 -37.66 -17.16
N PHE A 1007 -9.11 -37.70 -18.19
CA PHE A 1007 -10.39 -38.38 -18.18
C PHE A 1007 -10.40 -39.74 -18.90
N VAL A 1008 -9.26 -40.43 -18.96
CA VAL A 1008 -9.21 -41.78 -19.52
C VAL A 1008 -10.03 -42.74 -18.63
N PRO A 1009 -10.92 -43.57 -19.21
CA PRO A 1009 -11.69 -44.57 -18.45
C PRO A 1009 -10.80 -45.47 -17.57
N GLY A 1010 -11.26 -45.76 -16.36
CA GLY A 1010 -10.54 -46.47 -15.30
C GLY A 1010 -9.87 -45.55 -14.28
N LYS A 1011 -9.67 -44.26 -14.59
CA LYS A 1011 -9.15 -43.27 -13.63
C LYS A 1011 -10.22 -42.74 -12.69
N GLN A 1012 -9.81 -42.11 -11.59
CA GLN A 1012 -10.67 -41.40 -10.66
C GLN A 1012 -11.01 -40.00 -11.19
N LEU A 1013 -12.24 -39.55 -10.95
CA LEU A 1013 -12.70 -38.21 -11.32
C LEU A 1013 -12.20 -37.17 -10.32
N ASP A 1014 -11.01 -36.66 -10.57
CA ASP A 1014 -10.54 -35.39 -10.01
C ASP A 1014 -10.72 -34.32 -11.09
N ALA A 1015 -11.64 -33.37 -10.89
CA ALA A 1015 -12.12 -32.47 -11.94
C ALA A 1015 -12.48 -31.06 -11.42
N LEU A 1016 -12.41 -30.09 -12.31
CA LEU A 1016 -12.84 -28.70 -12.10
C LEU A 1016 -13.95 -28.36 -13.07
N LEU A 1017 -15.06 -27.85 -12.55
CA LEU A 1017 -16.05 -27.17 -13.37
C LEU A 1017 -15.65 -25.70 -13.49
N VAL A 1018 -15.36 -25.27 -14.71
CA VAL A 1018 -14.98 -23.90 -15.02
C VAL A 1018 -16.18 -23.17 -15.63
N ASP A 1019 -16.41 -21.93 -15.19
CA ASP A 1019 -17.45 -21.04 -15.67
C ASP A 1019 -16.84 -19.68 -16.08
N MET A 1020 -16.88 -19.41 -17.38
CA MET A 1020 -16.32 -18.21 -17.99
C MET A 1020 -17.38 -17.14 -18.30
N ARG A 1021 -18.61 -17.32 -17.83
CA ARG A 1021 -19.68 -16.33 -18.02
C ARG A 1021 -19.43 -15.09 -17.15
N GLU A 1022 -19.85 -13.93 -17.65
CA GLU A 1022 -19.69 -12.64 -16.97
C GLU A 1022 -20.28 -12.60 -15.55
N SER A 1023 -21.29 -13.43 -15.28
CA SER A 1023 -21.93 -13.52 -13.96
C SER A 1023 -20.99 -13.97 -12.83
N ARG A 1024 -19.82 -14.54 -13.16
CA ARG A 1024 -18.79 -14.90 -12.17
C ARG A 1024 -17.97 -13.70 -11.69
N GLY A 1025 -18.04 -12.57 -12.40
CA GLY A 1025 -17.27 -11.38 -12.10
C GLY A 1025 -15.76 -11.57 -12.34
N GLY A 1026 -14.98 -10.59 -11.90
CA GLY A 1026 -13.53 -10.55 -12.09
C GLY A 1026 -13.07 -9.80 -13.32
N VAL A 1027 -11.76 -9.81 -13.56
CA VAL A 1027 -11.09 -9.03 -14.63
C VAL A 1027 -10.59 -9.96 -15.75
N ASN A 1028 -11.29 -11.08 -15.95
CA ASN A 1028 -10.99 -12.05 -17.00
C ASN A 1028 -11.38 -11.47 -18.37
N ALA A 1029 -10.71 -11.89 -19.45
CA ALA A 1029 -11.14 -11.50 -20.79
C ALA A 1029 -12.58 -12.01 -21.05
N PRO A 1030 -13.53 -11.13 -21.39
CA PRO A 1030 -14.92 -11.54 -21.57
C PRO A 1030 -15.07 -12.45 -22.78
N LEU A 1031 -16.02 -13.38 -22.71
CA LEU A 1031 -16.40 -14.20 -23.86
C LEU A 1031 -17.14 -13.33 -24.88
N GLN A 1032 -16.72 -13.40 -26.14
CA GLN A 1032 -17.34 -12.71 -27.26
C GLN A 1032 -18.18 -13.66 -28.09
N ALA A 1033 -19.20 -13.12 -28.76
CA ALA A 1033 -20.00 -13.90 -29.70
C ALA A 1033 -19.12 -14.45 -30.82
N GLY A 1034 -19.10 -15.77 -30.99
CA GLY A 1034 -18.26 -16.46 -31.98
C GLY A 1034 -16.92 -16.96 -31.46
N ASP A 1035 -16.57 -16.73 -30.18
CA ASP A 1035 -15.42 -17.39 -29.57
C ASP A 1035 -15.55 -18.92 -29.63
N SER A 1036 -14.49 -19.58 -30.11
CA SER A 1036 -14.42 -21.04 -30.09
C SER A 1036 -14.17 -21.57 -28.68
N LEU A 1037 -14.45 -22.87 -28.46
CA LEU A 1037 -14.12 -23.55 -27.20
C LEU A 1037 -12.62 -23.48 -26.87
N ARG A 1038 -11.78 -23.48 -27.91
CA ARG A 1038 -10.34 -23.28 -27.78
C ARG A 1038 -10.04 -21.88 -27.22
N ILE A 1039 -10.63 -20.84 -27.77
CA ILE A 1039 -10.45 -19.46 -27.27
C ILE A 1039 -10.95 -19.33 -25.83
N MET A 1040 -12.10 -19.95 -25.49
CA MET A 1040 -12.61 -19.97 -24.12
C MET A 1040 -11.61 -20.59 -23.13
N PHE A 1041 -11.00 -21.70 -23.51
CA PHE A 1041 -9.96 -22.37 -22.72
C PHE A 1041 -8.69 -21.52 -22.60
N GLU A 1042 -8.23 -20.89 -23.67
CA GLU A 1042 -7.08 -19.98 -23.66
C GLU A 1042 -7.35 -18.76 -22.75
N LYS A 1043 -8.54 -18.17 -22.82
CA LYS A 1043 -8.96 -17.07 -21.94
C LYS A 1043 -8.97 -17.50 -20.48
N PHE A 1044 -9.41 -18.72 -20.15
CA PHE A 1044 -9.33 -19.25 -18.80
C PHE A 1044 -7.88 -19.38 -18.32
N ILE A 1045 -7.00 -20.01 -19.10
CA ILE A 1045 -5.59 -20.16 -18.71
C ILE A 1045 -4.91 -18.80 -18.58
N MET A 1046 -5.10 -17.89 -19.53
CA MET A 1046 -4.34 -16.63 -19.59
C MET A 1046 -4.91 -15.51 -18.74
N THR A 1047 -6.21 -15.49 -18.50
CA THR A 1047 -6.86 -14.38 -17.79
C THR A 1047 -7.74 -14.80 -16.62
N GLY A 1048 -8.13 -16.09 -16.53
CA GLY A 1048 -8.98 -16.63 -15.48
C GLY A 1048 -8.34 -16.60 -14.08
N ASP A 1049 -9.15 -16.84 -13.06
CA ASP A 1049 -8.69 -17.05 -11.68
C ASP A 1049 -9.58 -18.04 -10.94
N ASP A 1050 -9.40 -18.15 -9.63
CA ASP A 1050 -10.15 -19.09 -8.81
C ASP A 1050 -11.66 -18.85 -8.84
N ARG A 1051 -12.14 -17.65 -9.18
CA ARG A 1051 -13.58 -17.35 -9.28
C ARG A 1051 -14.24 -18.09 -10.43
N ASN A 1052 -13.47 -18.44 -11.47
CA ASN A 1052 -13.97 -19.23 -12.59
C ASN A 1052 -14.12 -20.71 -12.24
N ILE A 1053 -13.45 -21.21 -11.20
CA ILE A 1053 -13.50 -22.61 -10.78
C ILE A 1053 -14.71 -22.80 -9.85
N VAL A 1054 -15.89 -23.04 -10.41
CA VAL A 1054 -17.13 -23.06 -9.62
C VAL A 1054 -17.36 -24.36 -8.87
N GLN A 1055 -16.80 -25.49 -9.32
CA GLN A 1055 -16.80 -26.73 -8.54
C GLN A 1055 -15.46 -27.43 -8.62
N VAL A 1056 -15.10 -28.10 -7.52
CA VAL A 1056 -13.93 -28.95 -7.42
C VAL A 1056 -14.39 -30.32 -6.97
N VAL A 1057 -14.03 -31.32 -7.75
CA VAL A 1057 -14.38 -32.71 -7.54
C VAL A 1057 -13.10 -33.47 -7.29
N VAL A 1058 -13.08 -34.26 -6.22
CA VAL A 1058 -11.99 -35.20 -5.93
C VAL A 1058 -12.62 -36.56 -5.74
N ARG A 1059 -12.17 -37.55 -6.52
CA ARG A 1059 -12.67 -38.92 -6.48
C ARG A 1059 -14.19 -39.01 -6.66
N GLY A 1060 -14.73 -38.23 -7.60
CA GLY A 1060 -16.17 -38.13 -7.88
C GLY A 1060 -16.99 -37.35 -6.84
N LYS A 1061 -16.39 -36.94 -5.72
CA LYS A 1061 -17.04 -36.18 -4.65
C LYS A 1061 -16.81 -34.68 -4.84
N VAL A 1062 -17.86 -33.88 -4.76
CA VAL A 1062 -17.74 -32.41 -4.76
C VAL A 1062 -17.19 -31.96 -3.41
N VAL A 1063 -15.94 -31.48 -3.39
CA VAL A 1063 -15.26 -30.98 -2.19
C VAL A 1063 -15.33 -29.46 -2.06
N LEU A 1064 -15.63 -28.76 -3.17
CA LEU A 1064 -15.94 -27.34 -3.19
C LEU A 1064 -17.06 -27.08 -4.20
N ASP A 1065 -18.06 -26.30 -3.78
CA ASP A 1065 -19.17 -25.88 -4.63
C ASP A 1065 -19.45 -24.38 -4.48
N ARG A 1066 -19.45 -23.66 -5.60
CA ARG A 1066 -19.67 -22.21 -5.75
C ARG A 1066 -20.62 -21.90 -6.93
N THR A 1067 -21.35 -22.89 -7.45
CA THR A 1067 -22.19 -22.71 -8.65
C THR A 1067 -23.29 -21.69 -8.47
#